data_AF-A0A1W1Y4L4-F1
#
_entry.id   AF-A0A1W1Y4L4-F1
#
_cell.length_a   1.000
_cell.length_b   1.000
_cell.length_c   1.000
_cell.angle_alpha   90.00
_cell.angle_beta   90.00
_cell.angle_gamma   90.00
#
_symmetry.space_group_name_H-M   'P 1'
#
loop_
_entity.id
_entity.type
_entity.pdbx_description
1 polymer ?
#
loop_
_entity_poly.entity_id
_entity_poly.type
_entity_poly.pdbx_seq_one_letter_code
_entity_poly.pdbx_strand_id
1 'polypeptide(L)'
;MYFVKYLKIIFSTFAVALVLVGTGLIYAFSQLPVWLHEKAQEIGDKAGYVIDFKDFEYSIRDPKIRFSNFKIVQKSNQEELISIGQLEVSYRILPLLSQEIEIKRINASHLVLNVHKDPQLNFSKFIAQIEKIYPSDPKLANQPSKWLYSVNHLHVNDAIFKVHLEPKHFKNEFVVKDLNLTNIGNYNAKKMIDSIFQSKFQINLEHLKLNLPNSPKVLETGPMAFVGNLLLDQQANLKINLEADVEGGQASTNLSMSNQFDHLDIEMKLADVSLVPLLQMAAPKSARTLKSGSVTGALHYLSDLKEDHFKGQFTVKDVNIPPLLELLPANIKLVGKSGKADGILTIEDTQNKFQVSGNVNVKDLAIFETDKTNELLAWKIGSIKHFEYEEVGKDSRLRMDEVLLDGLKARVTIYADKSNNFMRMFPPSAKEAMKIELARQIATLQAESENNDQSEKIKDLKSLQLQVSKGQLVDKNSGQFNANIKSIAIKNSAVNFTDFSVLPVFKTQITGLRGTVVGISTKPKRYATAAFDGLVGPQGDVKIRGQIAFEDPRRNNDIQLSFRRIPLATINPYYSSLAGYDVVDGILSYDSSYQTKDGKLVGDNRFVINQIQMGDRNPNYKGIFIPMKLITSLLEDKDGVIDLNLKVQGNVDSPEFQISKLLWDAFFTIISNVVKSPFIGVGRLLGFENLNGIYFSPGSDQLRPSETLKLEKIATGLDKKPKLLFRINGAFDASVDTIELATSEVNRQIFKRGGFSVLPNEPLPKIPLSDDRIQRAIKRLFEEGGIPLPNSAGVTPGIATEKYFAELHQTLIQRVKVTEADLQQLAHQRAAIVQQDMAKNHPHLKDRVKVDVIKNVKAESDGIPMGVAFIN
;
A
#
# COMPACT_ATOMS: atom_id res chain seq x y z
N MET A 1 -96.40 33.87 -32.90
CA MET A 1 -96.87 32.92 -31.87
C MET A 1 -96.33 31.50 -32.07
N TYR A 2 -96.24 30.97 -33.31
CA TYR A 2 -95.74 29.62 -33.59
C TYR A 2 -94.24 29.39 -33.31
N PHE A 3 -93.37 30.38 -33.56
CA PHE A 3 -91.91 30.29 -33.32
C PHE A 3 -91.54 30.00 -31.84
N VAL A 4 -92.21 30.67 -30.89
CA VAL A 4 -92.01 30.46 -29.45
C VAL A 4 -92.46 29.06 -29.01
N LYS A 5 -93.46 28.49 -29.70
CA LYS A 5 -93.99 27.14 -29.45
C LYS A 5 -93.00 26.06 -29.91
N TYR A 6 -92.38 26.24 -31.09
CA TYR A 6 -91.32 25.36 -31.59
C TYR A 6 -90.04 25.45 -30.75
N LEU A 7 -89.64 26.66 -30.33
CA LEU A 7 -88.49 26.85 -29.45
C LEU A 7 -88.72 26.16 -28.10
N LYS A 8 -89.92 26.28 -27.51
CA LYS A 8 -90.29 25.55 -26.28
C LYS A 8 -90.20 24.04 -26.46
N ILE A 9 -90.70 23.49 -27.57
CA ILE A 9 -90.63 22.06 -27.86
C ILE A 9 -89.18 21.61 -28.02
N ILE A 10 -88.35 22.34 -28.76
CA ILE A 10 -86.92 22.03 -28.93
C ILE A 10 -86.20 22.09 -27.58
N PHE A 11 -86.39 23.15 -26.78
CA PHE A 11 -85.80 23.26 -25.45
C PHE A 11 -86.30 22.20 -24.47
N SER A 12 -87.58 21.81 -24.51
CA SER A 12 -88.11 20.73 -23.66
C SER A 12 -87.61 19.36 -24.10
N THR A 13 -87.49 19.10 -25.40
CA THR A 13 -86.92 17.84 -25.92
C THR A 13 -85.43 17.77 -25.61
N PHE A 14 -84.71 18.89 -25.73
CA PHE A 14 -83.31 19.00 -25.35
C PHE A 14 -83.14 18.84 -23.83
N ALA A 15 -84.02 19.42 -23.01
CA ALA A 15 -84.00 19.25 -21.55
C ALA A 15 -84.31 17.81 -21.13
N VAL A 16 -85.28 17.15 -21.76
CA VAL A 16 -85.60 15.73 -21.51
C VAL A 16 -84.45 14.82 -21.97
N ALA A 17 -83.85 15.10 -23.14
CA ALA A 17 -82.65 14.40 -23.59
C ALA A 17 -81.47 14.62 -22.63
N LEU A 18 -81.26 15.85 -22.14
CA LEU A 18 -80.21 16.18 -21.19
C LEU A 18 -80.44 15.54 -19.81
N VAL A 19 -81.71 15.43 -19.37
CA VAL A 19 -82.09 14.71 -18.15
C VAL A 19 -81.91 13.21 -18.33
N LEU A 20 -82.33 12.61 -19.44
CA LEU A 20 -82.16 11.17 -19.72
C LEU A 20 -80.69 10.78 -19.88
N VAL A 21 -79.91 11.59 -20.60
CA VAL A 21 -78.45 11.45 -20.71
C VAL A 21 -77.82 11.69 -19.34
N GLY A 22 -78.26 12.69 -18.58
CA GLY A 22 -77.80 12.97 -17.23
C GLY A 22 -78.07 11.82 -16.25
N THR A 23 -79.29 11.28 -16.19
CA THR A 23 -79.67 10.15 -15.35
C THR A 23 -79.01 8.86 -15.79
N GLY A 24 -78.88 8.63 -17.10
CA GLY A 24 -78.19 7.48 -17.67
C GLY A 24 -76.69 7.52 -17.36
N LEU A 25 -76.06 8.69 -17.44
CA LEU A 25 -74.69 8.89 -17.02
C LEU A 25 -74.54 8.68 -15.52
N ILE A 26 -75.40 9.27 -14.68
CA ILE A 26 -75.38 9.06 -13.21
C ILE A 26 -75.50 7.57 -12.86
N TYR A 27 -76.40 6.83 -13.52
CA TYR A 27 -76.55 5.40 -13.32
C TYR A 27 -75.30 4.62 -13.78
N ALA A 28 -74.81 4.87 -14.99
CA ALA A 28 -73.58 4.24 -15.51
C ALA A 28 -72.38 4.49 -14.59
N PHE A 29 -72.24 5.71 -14.11
CA PHE A 29 -71.21 6.13 -13.18
C PHE A 29 -71.38 5.53 -11.76
N SER A 30 -72.61 5.21 -11.33
CA SER A 30 -72.85 4.47 -10.08
C SER A 30 -72.44 3.00 -10.16
N GLN A 31 -72.54 2.39 -11.34
CA GLN A 31 -72.16 0.99 -11.58
C GLN A 31 -70.67 0.84 -11.89
N LEU A 32 -69.97 1.94 -12.21
CA LEU A 32 -68.57 1.95 -12.59
C LEU A 32 -67.63 1.23 -11.60
N PRO A 33 -67.73 1.41 -10.27
CA PRO A 33 -66.86 0.71 -9.32
C PRO A 33 -67.05 -0.81 -9.32
N VAL A 34 -68.30 -1.27 -9.43
CA VAL A 34 -68.65 -2.71 -9.47
C VAL A 34 -68.15 -3.32 -10.76
N TRP A 35 -68.46 -2.69 -11.89
CA TRP A 35 -67.99 -3.10 -13.21
C TRP A 35 -66.47 -3.18 -13.28
N LEU A 36 -65.76 -2.20 -12.70
CA LEU A 36 -64.31 -2.16 -12.70
C LEU A 36 -63.69 -3.32 -11.89
N HIS A 37 -64.28 -3.67 -10.75
CA HIS A 37 -63.84 -4.82 -9.95
C HIS A 37 -64.07 -6.14 -10.70
N GLU A 38 -65.28 -6.36 -11.26
CA GLU A 38 -65.58 -7.56 -12.04
C GLU A 38 -64.62 -7.71 -13.22
N LYS A 39 -64.33 -6.60 -13.92
CA LYS A 39 -63.41 -6.60 -15.05
C LYS A 39 -61.96 -6.86 -14.63
N ALA A 40 -61.51 -6.28 -13.52
CA ALA A 40 -60.18 -6.52 -12.98
C ALA A 40 -60.00 -8.00 -12.58
N GLN A 41 -61.01 -8.60 -11.95
CA GLN A 41 -61.01 -10.03 -11.62
C GLN A 41 -61.00 -10.90 -12.87
N GLU A 42 -61.85 -10.61 -13.87
CA GLU A 42 -61.88 -11.35 -15.14
C GLU A 42 -60.52 -11.32 -15.85
N ILE A 43 -59.89 -10.15 -15.93
CA ILE A 43 -58.57 -9.97 -16.53
C ILE A 43 -57.51 -10.73 -15.74
N GLY A 44 -57.51 -10.58 -14.41
CA GLY A 44 -56.59 -11.29 -13.53
C GLY A 44 -56.71 -12.81 -13.69
N ASP A 45 -57.93 -13.35 -13.62
CA ASP A 45 -58.21 -14.78 -13.74
C ASP A 45 -57.68 -15.36 -15.06
N LYS A 46 -57.93 -14.68 -16.17
CA LYS A 46 -57.44 -15.08 -17.50
C LYS A 46 -55.92 -14.95 -17.63
N ALA A 47 -55.32 -13.95 -16.99
CA ALA A 47 -53.87 -13.72 -17.05
C ALA A 47 -53.07 -14.57 -16.05
N GLY A 48 -53.73 -15.20 -15.06
CA GLY A 48 -53.09 -15.95 -13.97
C GLY A 48 -52.65 -15.08 -12.78
N TYR A 49 -53.29 -13.93 -12.57
CA TYR A 49 -52.99 -12.96 -11.52
C TYR A 49 -54.24 -12.59 -10.70
N VAL A 50 -54.04 -12.07 -9.50
CA VAL A 50 -55.07 -11.41 -8.70
C VAL A 50 -54.84 -9.91 -8.87
N ILE A 51 -55.82 -9.21 -9.44
CA ILE A 51 -55.84 -7.75 -9.52
C ILE A 51 -56.96 -7.30 -8.58
N ASP A 52 -56.61 -6.57 -7.53
CA ASP A 52 -57.54 -6.21 -6.45
C ASP A 52 -57.26 -4.76 -6.01
N PHE A 53 -58.29 -4.06 -5.57
CA PHE A 53 -58.25 -2.69 -5.06
C PHE A 53 -59.46 -2.43 -4.15
N LYS A 54 -59.45 -1.32 -3.41
CA LYS A 54 -60.53 -0.92 -2.48
C LYS A 54 -60.86 0.56 -2.67
N ASP A 55 -62.02 0.96 -2.14
CA ASP A 55 -62.42 2.35 -1.98
C ASP A 55 -62.30 3.20 -3.26
N PHE A 56 -62.74 2.65 -4.40
CA PHE A 56 -62.69 3.38 -5.68
C PHE A 56 -63.67 4.55 -5.69
N GLU A 57 -63.12 5.74 -5.88
CA GLU A 57 -63.85 7.00 -5.99
C GLU A 57 -63.43 7.74 -7.25
N TYR A 58 -64.36 8.49 -7.83
CA TYR A 58 -64.08 9.37 -8.96
C TYR A 58 -64.86 10.67 -8.82
N SER A 59 -64.36 11.74 -9.45
CA SER A 59 -65.04 13.03 -9.54
C SER A 59 -64.99 13.54 -10.98
N ILE A 60 -66.12 14.04 -11.48
CA ILE A 60 -66.24 14.60 -12.85
C ILE A 60 -66.01 16.11 -12.84
N ARG A 61 -66.46 16.81 -11.78
CA ARG A 61 -66.30 18.27 -11.62
C ARG A 61 -64.84 18.67 -11.41
N ASP A 62 -64.13 17.84 -10.68
CA ASP A 62 -62.68 17.91 -10.46
C ASP A 62 -62.12 16.56 -10.93
N PRO A 63 -61.80 16.40 -12.24
CA PRO A 63 -61.46 15.11 -12.83
C PRO A 63 -60.31 14.41 -12.11
N LYS A 64 -60.67 13.48 -11.22
CA LYS A 64 -59.74 12.66 -10.47
C LYS A 64 -60.34 11.31 -10.13
N ILE A 65 -59.46 10.32 -9.98
CA ILE A 65 -59.77 8.96 -9.55
C ILE A 65 -58.92 8.64 -8.33
N ARG A 66 -59.50 7.98 -7.33
CA ARG A 66 -58.82 7.52 -6.13
C ARG A 66 -59.16 6.07 -5.85
N PHE A 67 -58.19 5.28 -5.39
CA PHE A 67 -58.43 3.95 -4.84
C PHE A 67 -57.35 3.60 -3.82
N SER A 68 -57.63 2.62 -2.97
CA SER A 68 -56.74 2.14 -1.92
C SER A 68 -56.37 0.67 -2.12
N ASN A 69 -55.27 0.24 -1.50
CA ASN A 69 -54.85 -1.16 -1.42
C ASN A 69 -54.85 -1.91 -2.77
N PHE A 70 -54.34 -1.25 -3.80
CA PHE A 70 -54.21 -1.85 -5.12
C PHE A 70 -53.05 -2.83 -5.14
N LYS A 71 -53.27 -4.04 -5.65
CA LYS A 71 -52.24 -5.07 -5.74
C LYS A 71 -52.39 -5.90 -7.00
N ILE A 72 -51.26 -6.31 -7.57
CA ILE A 72 -51.18 -7.34 -8.59
C ILE A 72 -50.32 -8.48 -8.06
N VAL A 73 -50.91 -9.66 -7.89
CA VAL A 73 -50.24 -10.84 -7.32
C VAL A 73 -50.34 -12.01 -8.27
N GLN A 74 -49.24 -12.72 -8.51
CA GLN A 74 -49.24 -13.90 -9.37
C GLN A 74 -49.84 -15.10 -8.62
N LYS A 75 -50.86 -15.77 -9.21
CA LYS A 75 -51.59 -16.86 -8.52
C LYS A 75 -50.72 -18.09 -8.22
N SER A 76 -49.78 -18.39 -9.11
CA SER A 76 -49.01 -19.65 -9.06
C SER A 76 -48.04 -19.75 -7.89
N ASN A 77 -47.44 -18.63 -7.49
CA ASN A 77 -46.37 -18.56 -6.49
C ASN A 77 -46.63 -17.51 -5.40
N GLN A 78 -47.76 -16.79 -5.49
CA GLN A 78 -48.13 -15.70 -4.57
C GLN A 78 -47.11 -14.55 -4.55
N GLU A 79 -46.29 -14.42 -5.59
CA GLU A 79 -45.37 -13.28 -5.74
C GLU A 79 -46.16 -12.03 -6.11
N GLU A 80 -45.99 -10.97 -5.32
CA GLU A 80 -46.59 -9.67 -5.58
C GLU A 80 -45.75 -8.92 -6.61
N LEU A 81 -46.35 -8.41 -7.68
CA LEU A 81 -45.63 -7.58 -8.66
C LEU A 81 -45.60 -6.12 -8.21
N ILE A 82 -46.72 -5.63 -7.71
CA ILE A 82 -46.89 -4.26 -7.23
C ILE A 82 -47.99 -4.19 -6.15
N SER A 83 -47.73 -3.37 -5.14
CA SER A 83 -48.69 -2.94 -4.12
C SER A 83 -48.73 -1.42 -4.06
N ILE A 84 -49.90 -0.82 -3.91
CA ILE A 84 -50.07 0.61 -3.69
C ILE A 84 -51.11 0.82 -2.59
N GLY A 85 -50.70 1.43 -1.47
CA GLY A 85 -51.59 1.68 -0.34
C GLY A 85 -52.68 2.70 -0.65
N GLN A 86 -52.33 3.84 -1.25
CA GLN A 86 -53.28 4.83 -1.78
C GLN A 86 -52.79 5.33 -3.12
N LEU A 87 -53.70 5.48 -4.09
CA LEU A 87 -53.43 6.12 -5.37
C LEU A 87 -54.48 7.19 -5.65
N GLU A 88 -54.05 8.38 -6.05
CA GLU A 88 -54.89 9.46 -6.58
C GLU A 88 -54.33 9.91 -7.93
N VAL A 89 -55.17 9.93 -8.97
CA VAL A 89 -54.82 10.37 -10.32
C VAL A 89 -55.75 11.50 -10.73
N SER A 90 -55.19 12.70 -10.87
CA SER A 90 -55.89 13.89 -11.38
C SER A 90 -55.58 14.11 -12.85
N TYR A 91 -56.59 14.23 -13.72
CA TYR A 91 -56.42 14.26 -15.18
C TYR A 91 -57.17 15.44 -15.85
N ARG A 92 -56.96 15.64 -17.16
CA ARG A 92 -57.72 16.60 -17.97
C ARG A 92 -58.53 15.86 -19.03
N ILE A 93 -59.80 16.26 -19.19
CA ILE A 93 -60.72 15.63 -20.14
C ILE A 93 -60.59 16.26 -21.54
N LEU A 94 -60.44 17.60 -21.63
CA LEU A 94 -60.43 18.32 -22.90
C LEU A 94 -59.30 17.91 -23.88
N PRO A 95 -58.05 17.65 -23.44
CA PRO A 95 -56.95 17.26 -24.34
C PRO A 95 -57.20 15.96 -25.12
N LEU A 96 -58.08 15.07 -24.61
CA LEU A 96 -58.41 13.80 -25.28
C LEU A 96 -58.99 14.01 -26.69
N LEU A 97 -59.66 15.14 -26.93
CA LEU A 97 -60.23 15.50 -28.24
C LEU A 97 -59.14 15.81 -29.29
N SER A 98 -57.91 16.09 -28.86
CA SER A 98 -56.76 16.40 -29.71
C SER A 98 -55.70 15.29 -29.71
N GLN A 99 -56.10 14.05 -29.36
CA GLN A 99 -55.19 12.90 -29.23
C GLN A 99 -54.08 13.13 -28.17
N GLU A 100 -54.37 13.89 -27.13
CA GLU A 100 -53.45 14.19 -26.03
C GLU A 100 -54.02 13.66 -24.70
N ILE A 101 -53.22 12.85 -24.00
CA ILE A 101 -53.53 12.39 -22.65
C ILE A 101 -52.71 13.24 -21.68
N GLU A 102 -53.38 14.10 -20.91
CA GLU A 102 -52.71 14.96 -19.93
C GLU A 102 -53.16 14.61 -18.50
N ILE A 103 -52.22 14.08 -17.71
CA ILE A 103 -52.39 13.81 -16.29
C ILE A 103 -51.74 14.95 -15.50
N LYS A 104 -52.54 15.65 -14.70
CA LYS A 104 -52.05 16.76 -13.87
C LYS A 104 -51.16 16.26 -12.76
N ARG A 105 -51.60 15.22 -12.05
CA ARG A 105 -50.91 14.70 -10.87
C ARG A 105 -51.23 13.23 -10.65
N ILE A 106 -50.22 12.45 -10.28
CA ILE A 106 -50.37 11.12 -9.70
C ILE A 106 -49.76 11.18 -8.30
N ASN A 107 -50.52 10.85 -7.26
CA ASN A 107 -50.04 10.73 -5.90
C ASN A 107 -50.19 9.28 -5.46
N ALA A 108 -49.12 8.66 -4.98
CA ALA A 108 -49.13 7.31 -4.44
C ALA A 108 -48.53 7.28 -3.03
N SER A 109 -48.96 6.33 -2.20
CA SER A 109 -48.33 6.06 -0.91
C SER A 109 -48.15 4.55 -0.67
N HIS A 110 -47.07 4.17 0.04
CA HIS A 110 -46.79 2.77 0.37
C HIS A 110 -46.66 1.90 -0.89
N LEU A 111 -45.92 2.38 -1.89
CA LEU A 111 -45.68 1.65 -3.12
C LEU A 111 -44.67 0.53 -2.86
N VAL A 112 -45.00 -0.72 -3.16
CA VAL A 112 -44.03 -1.82 -3.17
C VAL A 112 -43.92 -2.33 -4.60
N LEU A 113 -42.70 -2.36 -5.14
CA LEU A 113 -42.43 -2.88 -6.47
C LEU A 113 -41.40 -4.01 -6.37
N ASN A 114 -41.72 -5.17 -6.93
CA ASN A 114 -40.80 -6.30 -6.99
C ASN A 114 -40.29 -6.47 -8.42
N VAL A 115 -38.97 -6.48 -8.57
CA VAL A 115 -38.26 -6.64 -9.84
C VAL A 115 -37.32 -7.83 -9.73
N HIS A 116 -37.50 -8.79 -10.64
CA HIS A 116 -36.72 -10.02 -10.71
C HIS A 116 -35.83 -10.02 -11.95
N LYS A 117 -34.75 -10.78 -11.96
CA LYS A 117 -34.00 -11.06 -13.21
C LYS A 117 -34.76 -12.03 -14.11
N ASP A 118 -35.47 -12.99 -13.52
CA ASP A 118 -36.30 -13.94 -14.27
C ASP A 118 -37.49 -13.22 -14.92
N PRO A 119 -37.57 -13.14 -16.27
CA PRO A 119 -38.68 -12.51 -16.96
C PRO A 119 -40.04 -13.13 -16.64
N GLN A 120 -40.06 -14.38 -16.13
CA GLN A 120 -41.28 -15.08 -15.72
C GLN A 120 -41.84 -14.61 -14.37
N LEU A 121 -41.08 -13.82 -13.62
CA LEU A 121 -41.44 -13.28 -12.31
C LEU A 121 -41.65 -11.76 -12.36
N ASN A 122 -41.80 -11.19 -13.56
CA ASN A 122 -41.88 -9.75 -13.80
C ASN A 122 -43.16 -9.35 -14.55
N PHE A 123 -43.34 -8.02 -14.63
CA PHE A 123 -44.33 -7.37 -15.49
C PHE A 123 -44.29 -7.83 -16.95
N SER A 124 -43.14 -8.25 -17.48
CA SER A 124 -43.04 -8.79 -18.84
C SER A 124 -43.96 -9.99 -19.07
N LYS A 125 -44.03 -10.93 -18.12
CA LYS A 125 -44.95 -12.07 -18.22
C LYS A 125 -46.39 -11.62 -18.07
N PHE A 126 -46.67 -10.73 -17.13
CA PHE A 126 -48.01 -10.16 -16.96
C PHE A 126 -48.50 -9.52 -18.27
N ILE A 127 -47.70 -8.62 -18.85
CA ILE A 127 -47.99 -7.96 -20.13
C ILE A 127 -48.17 -9.00 -21.25
N ALA A 128 -47.26 -9.97 -21.39
CA ALA A 128 -47.37 -11.01 -22.41
C ALA A 128 -48.64 -11.87 -22.26
N GLN A 129 -49.15 -12.08 -21.03
CA GLN A 129 -50.43 -12.77 -20.82
C GLN A 129 -51.62 -11.87 -21.17
N ILE A 130 -51.54 -10.58 -20.86
CA ILE A 130 -52.57 -9.59 -21.23
C ILE A 130 -52.66 -9.45 -22.75
N GLU A 131 -51.54 -9.41 -23.47
CA GLU A 131 -51.49 -9.37 -24.94
C GLU A 131 -52.10 -10.63 -25.57
N LYS A 132 -52.01 -11.80 -24.93
CA LYS A 132 -52.71 -13.00 -25.41
C LYS A 132 -54.23 -12.89 -25.28
N ILE A 133 -54.71 -12.20 -24.24
CA ILE A 133 -56.15 -11.99 -23.99
C ILE A 133 -56.70 -10.91 -24.93
N TYR A 134 -55.91 -9.85 -25.18
CA TYR A 134 -56.25 -8.72 -26.04
C TYR A 134 -55.13 -8.50 -27.07
N PRO A 135 -55.06 -9.31 -28.15
CA PRO A 135 -54.00 -9.22 -29.14
C PRO A 135 -54.03 -7.89 -29.88
N SER A 136 -52.89 -7.20 -29.89
CA SER A 136 -52.66 -6.00 -30.70
C SER A 136 -52.73 -6.34 -32.19
N ASP A 137 -53.33 -5.47 -33.01
CA ASP A 137 -53.27 -5.61 -34.47
C ASP A 137 -51.80 -5.57 -34.94
N PRO A 138 -51.28 -6.63 -35.59
CA PRO A 138 -49.88 -6.69 -36.02
C PRO A 138 -49.48 -5.52 -36.94
N LYS A 139 -50.44 -4.91 -37.66
CA LYS A 139 -50.21 -3.74 -38.52
C LYS A 139 -50.00 -2.44 -37.73
N LEU A 140 -50.51 -2.37 -36.51
CA LEU A 140 -50.42 -1.22 -35.60
C LEU A 140 -49.29 -1.39 -34.56
N ALA A 141 -48.87 -2.62 -34.26
CA ALA A 141 -47.88 -2.93 -33.22
C ALA A 141 -46.48 -2.30 -33.46
N ASN A 142 -46.10 -2.04 -34.71
CA ASN A 142 -44.81 -1.45 -35.09
C ASN A 142 -44.89 0.03 -35.52
N GLN A 143 -46.05 0.68 -35.40
CA GLN A 143 -46.19 2.11 -35.72
C GLN A 143 -46.06 2.95 -34.46
N PRO A 144 -45.24 4.03 -34.45
CA PRO A 144 -45.17 4.93 -33.30
C PRO A 144 -46.54 5.53 -33.02
N SER A 145 -46.96 5.49 -31.76
CA SER A 145 -48.24 6.05 -31.34
C SER A 145 -48.37 7.49 -31.80
N LYS A 146 -49.51 7.86 -32.37
CA LYS A 146 -49.84 9.26 -32.69
C LYS A 146 -50.26 10.06 -31.47
N TRP A 147 -50.50 9.39 -30.33
CA TRP A 147 -50.95 10.04 -29.10
C TRP A 147 -49.79 10.69 -28.35
N LEU A 148 -49.99 11.96 -27.98
CA LEU A 148 -49.14 12.65 -27.01
C LEU A 148 -49.61 12.27 -25.63
N TYR A 149 -48.69 11.89 -24.74
CA TYR A 149 -49.03 11.66 -23.35
C TYR A 149 -48.10 12.41 -22.42
N SER A 150 -48.65 12.95 -21.34
CA SER A 150 -47.87 13.63 -20.31
C SER A 150 -48.43 13.45 -18.91
N VAL A 151 -47.53 13.34 -17.94
CA VAL A 151 -47.80 13.45 -16.50
C VAL A 151 -46.96 14.59 -15.96
N ASN A 152 -47.63 15.68 -15.54
CA ASN A 152 -46.92 16.88 -15.08
C ASN A 152 -46.16 16.61 -13.77
N HIS A 153 -46.76 15.84 -12.87
CA HIS A 153 -46.18 15.49 -11.58
C HIS A 153 -46.63 14.09 -11.14
N LEU A 154 -45.69 13.24 -10.77
CA LEU A 154 -45.95 11.99 -10.06
C LEU A 154 -45.17 12.04 -8.75
N HIS A 155 -45.88 11.90 -7.64
CA HIS A 155 -45.32 11.89 -6.30
C HIS A 155 -45.63 10.55 -5.65
N VAL A 156 -44.61 9.91 -5.07
CA VAL A 156 -44.78 8.69 -4.27
C VAL A 156 -44.14 8.90 -2.91
N ASN A 157 -44.95 8.79 -1.86
CA ASN A 157 -44.49 8.76 -0.48
C ASN A 157 -44.31 7.32 -0.03
N ASP A 158 -43.19 7.01 0.62
CA ASP A 158 -42.87 5.68 1.14
C ASP A 158 -42.97 4.57 0.07
N ALA A 159 -41.95 4.44 -0.77
CA ALA A 159 -41.80 3.37 -1.73
C ALA A 159 -40.74 2.35 -1.29
N ILE A 160 -40.94 1.08 -1.63
CA ILE A 160 -39.97 0.00 -1.45
C ILE A 160 -39.79 -0.68 -2.81
N PHE A 161 -38.58 -0.55 -3.37
CA PHE A 161 -38.21 -1.27 -4.58
C PHE A 161 -37.37 -2.48 -4.19
N LYS A 162 -37.87 -3.70 -4.42
CA LYS A 162 -37.13 -4.93 -4.19
C LYS A 162 -36.57 -5.45 -5.50
N VAL A 163 -35.25 -5.59 -5.55
CA VAL A 163 -34.52 -6.06 -6.73
C VAL A 163 -33.87 -7.40 -6.40
N HIS A 164 -34.31 -8.43 -7.11
CA HIS A 164 -33.84 -9.80 -6.98
C HIS A 164 -33.10 -10.22 -8.26
N LEU A 165 -31.76 -10.15 -8.24
CA LEU A 165 -30.94 -10.69 -9.32
C LEU A 165 -30.35 -12.03 -8.88
N GLU A 166 -30.59 -13.09 -9.66
CA GLU A 166 -29.83 -14.34 -9.56
C GLU A 166 -28.35 -14.04 -9.86
N PRO A 167 -27.37 -14.47 -9.02
CA PRO A 167 -27.43 -15.55 -8.03
C PRO A 167 -27.74 -15.15 -6.57
N LYS A 168 -27.99 -16.16 -5.71
CA LYS A 168 -28.46 -16.22 -4.29
C LYS A 168 -28.19 -15.05 -3.31
N HIS A 169 -27.30 -14.10 -3.61
CA HIS A 169 -26.89 -13.03 -2.70
C HIS A 169 -27.20 -11.61 -3.20
N PHE A 170 -27.61 -11.40 -4.45
CA PHE A 170 -28.01 -10.07 -4.93
C PHE A 170 -29.52 -9.84 -4.75
N LYS A 171 -29.92 -9.66 -3.49
CA LYS A 171 -31.28 -9.23 -3.12
C LYS A 171 -31.19 -7.89 -2.43
N ASN A 172 -31.66 -6.83 -3.07
CA ASN A 172 -31.55 -5.47 -2.56
C ASN A 172 -32.93 -4.85 -2.39
N GLU A 173 -33.16 -4.21 -1.24
CA GLU A 173 -34.37 -3.44 -0.98
C GLU A 173 -33.99 -1.97 -0.89
N PHE A 174 -34.58 -1.14 -1.75
CA PHE A 174 -34.38 0.30 -1.76
C PHE A 174 -35.60 0.97 -1.13
N VAL A 175 -35.42 1.49 0.08
CA VAL A 175 -36.45 2.23 0.81
C VAL A 175 -36.38 3.70 0.42
N VAL A 176 -37.36 4.12 -0.37
CA VAL A 176 -37.49 5.47 -0.91
C VAL A 176 -38.52 6.21 -0.07
N LYS A 177 -38.09 7.21 0.69
CA LYS A 177 -38.99 8.05 1.49
C LYS A 177 -39.89 8.89 0.59
N ASP A 178 -39.31 9.44 -0.47
CA ASP A 178 -39.99 10.39 -1.36
C ASP A 178 -39.44 10.25 -2.78
N LEU A 179 -40.33 9.99 -3.73
CA LEU A 179 -40.04 9.93 -5.17
C LEU A 179 -40.90 10.96 -5.88
N ASN A 180 -40.25 11.87 -6.60
CA ASN A 180 -40.88 12.89 -7.41
C ASN A 180 -40.44 12.73 -8.87
N LEU A 181 -41.40 12.58 -9.78
CA LEU A 181 -41.18 12.62 -11.22
C LEU A 181 -41.94 13.83 -11.81
N THR A 182 -41.31 14.57 -12.70
CA THR A 182 -41.93 15.72 -13.37
C THR A 182 -41.68 15.70 -14.86
N ASN A 183 -42.60 16.29 -15.61
CA ASN A 183 -42.54 16.35 -17.08
C ASN A 183 -42.40 14.96 -17.71
N ILE A 184 -43.12 13.97 -17.19
CA ILE A 184 -43.15 12.64 -17.79
C ILE A 184 -43.87 12.77 -19.13
N GLY A 185 -43.32 12.24 -20.22
CA GLY A 185 -44.02 12.20 -21.50
C GLY A 185 -43.20 11.64 -22.66
N ASN A 186 -43.71 11.78 -23.89
CA ASN A 186 -43.09 11.27 -25.12
C ASN A 186 -42.78 12.35 -26.18
N TYR A 187 -42.81 13.64 -25.82
CA TYR A 187 -42.71 14.75 -26.78
C TYR A 187 -41.83 15.91 -26.28
N ASN A 188 -41.18 16.64 -27.20
CA ASN A 188 -40.39 17.83 -26.84
C ASN A 188 -41.20 19.11 -26.69
N ALA A 189 -40.52 20.21 -26.35
CA ALA A 189 -41.10 21.55 -26.22
C ALA A 189 -41.90 22.03 -27.45
N LYS A 190 -41.69 21.46 -28.64
CA LYS A 190 -42.44 21.76 -29.88
C LYS A 190 -43.64 20.82 -30.11
N LYS A 191 -44.01 19.99 -29.12
CA LYS A 191 -45.03 18.93 -29.20
C LYS A 191 -44.78 17.91 -30.32
N MET A 192 -43.51 17.67 -30.66
CA MET A 192 -43.14 16.59 -31.59
C MET A 192 -42.71 15.36 -30.79
N ILE A 193 -43.20 14.19 -31.20
CA ILE A 193 -42.81 12.90 -30.61
C ILE A 193 -41.36 12.61 -30.97
N ASP A 194 -40.51 12.49 -29.96
CA ASP A 194 -39.07 12.27 -30.13
C ASP A 194 -38.47 11.29 -29.11
N SER A 195 -39.28 10.81 -28.17
CA SER A 195 -38.89 9.89 -27.11
C SER A 195 -39.98 8.87 -26.85
N ILE A 196 -39.62 7.65 -26.42
CA ILE A 196 -40.59 6.70 -25.88
C ILE A 196 -41.01 7.20 -24.51
N PHE A 197 -40.06 7.65 -23.67
CA PHE A 197 -40.31 8.16 -22.33
C PHE A 197 -39.23 9.18 -21.96
N GLN A 198 -39.61 10.30 -21.38
CA GLN A 198 -38.68 11.22 -20.72
C GLN A 198 -39.24 11.64 -19.37
N SER A 199 -38.38 11.96 -18.40
CA SER A 199 -38.80 12.48 -17.10
C SER A 199 -37.64 13.15 -16.37
N LYS A 200 -37.94 14.13 -15.52
CA LYS A 200 -37.02 14.56 -14.45
C LYS A 200 -37.41 13.88 -13.16
N PHE A 201 -36.44 13.44 -12.38
CA PHE A 201 -36.68 12.77 -11.11
C PHE A 201 -35.93 13.40 -9.94
N GLN A 202 -36.53 13.26 -8.75
CA GLN A 202 -35.89 13.47 -7.46
C GLN A 202 -36.27 12.28 -6.56
N ILE A 203 -35.27 11.64 -5.95
CA ILE A 203 -35.43 10.43 -5.13
C ILE A 203 -34.72 10.66 -3.80
N ASN A 204 -35.43 10.55 -2.69
CA ASN A 204 -34.86 10.63 -1.35
C ASN A 204 -34.88 9.23 -0.71
N LEU A 205 -33.70 8.64 -0.52
CA LEU A 205 -33.53 7.36 0.18
C LEU A 205 -33.33 7.59 1.67
N GLU A 206 -33.93 6.73 2.50
CA GLU A 206 -33.67 6.73 3.95
C GLU A 206 -32.25 6.24 4.27
N HIS A 207 -31.81 5.21 3.56
CA HIS A 207 -30.46 4.66 3.56
C HIS A 207 -30.28 3.85 2.27
N LEU A 208 -29.04 3.67 1.81
CA LEU A 208 -28.72 2.68 0.78
C LEU A 208 -28.05 1.49 1.42
N LYS A 209 -28.61 0.31 1.18
CA LYS A 209 -28.03 -0.98 1.55
C LYS A 209 -27.87 -1.81 0.29
N LEU A 210 -26.63 -1.99 -0.15
CA LEU A 210 -26.29 -2.72 -1.36
C LEU A 210 -25.49 -3.98 -1.02
N ASN A 211 -26.14 -5.13 -1.19
CA ASN A 211 -25.51 -6.44 -1.22
C ASN A 211 -24.76 -6.60 -2.54
N LEU A 212 -23.46 -6.92 -2.46
CA LEU A 212 -22.61 -7.05 -3.63
C LEU A 212 -22.76 -8.43 -4.31
N PRO A 213 -22.66 -8.53 -5.65
CA PRO A 213 -22.68 -9.80 -6.35
C PRO A 213 -21.55 -10.72 -5.87
N ASN A 214 -21.86 -12.00 -5.65
CA ASN A 214 -20.88 -13.04 -5.26
C ASN A 214 -20.03 -12.70 -4.01
N SER A 215 -20.52 -11.81 -3.14
CA SER A 215 -19.81 -11.37 -1.96
C SER A 215 -20.76 -11.31 -0.75
N PRO A 216 -20.31 -11.76 0.44
CA PRO A 216 -21.10 -11.59 1.67
C PRO A 216 -21.03 -10.15 2.21
N LYS A 217 -20.29 -9.26 1.55
CA LYS A 217 -20.12 -7.87 1.98
C LYS A 217 -21.32 -7.03 1.57
N VAL A 218 -21.67 -6.08 2.44
CA VAL A 218 -22.77 -5.14 2.24
C VAL A 218 -22.21 -3.72 2.33
N LEU A 219 -22.55 -2.90 1.34
CA LEU A 219 -22.30 -1.46 1.35
C LEU A 219 -23.52 -0.77 1.97
N GLU A 220 -23.31 -0.07 3.08
CA GLU A 220 -24.36 0.71 3.75
C GLU A 220 -23.96 2.18 3.81
N THR A 221 -24.88 3.07 3.45
CA THR A 221 -24.69 4.53 3.52
C THR A 221 -25.81 5.18 4.34
N GLY A 222 -25.58 6.44 4.76
CA GLY A 222 -26.64 7.29 5.30
C GLY A 222 -27.70 7.68 4.25
N PRO A 223 -28.62 8.58 4.62
CA PRO A 223 -29.63 9.13 3.70
C PRO A 223 -28.98 9.74 2.46
N MET A 224 -29.62 9.60 1.30
CA MET A 224 -29.14 10.14 0.03
C MET A 224 -30.27 10.74 -0.76
N ALA A 225 -30.00 11.88 -1.40
CA ALA A 225 -30.91 12.52 -2.34
C ALA A 225 -30.30 12.43 -3.74
N PHE A 226 -31.07 11.92 -4.68
CA PHE A 226 -30.73 11.85 -6.10
C PHE A 226 -31.63 12.80 -6.88
N VAL A 227 -31.06 13.56 -7.80
CA VAL A 227 -31.81 14.38 -8.76
C VAL A 227 -31.29 14.07 -10.15
N GLY A 228 -32.16 13.99 -11.14
CA GLY A 228 -31.71 13.60 -12.47
C GLY A 228 -32.75 13.70 -13.56
N ASN A 229 -32.34 13.26 -14.75
CA ASN A 229 -33.19 13.14 -15.92
C ASN A 229 -33.06 11.75 -16.50
N LEU A 230 -34.18 11.24 -17.00
CA LEU A 230 -34.34 9.93 -17.62
C LEU A 230 -34.87 10.13 -19.04
N LEU A 231 -34.27 9.49 -20.03
CA LEU A 231 -34.70 9.51 -21.42
C LEU A 231 -34.59 8.10 -22.01
N LEU A 232 -35.69 7.58 -22.54
CA LEU A 232 -35.76 6.41 -23.39
C LEU A 232 -36.15 6.90 -24.79
N ASP A 233 -35.22 6.82 -25.74
CA ASP A 233 -35.45 7.29 -27.11
C ASP A 233 -36.26 6.30 -27.97
N GLN A 234 -36.57 6.67 -29.21
CA GLN A 234 -37.34 5.84 -30.15
C GLN A 234 -36.60 4.57 -30.58
N GLN A 235 -35.29 4.49 -30.37
CA GLN A 235 -34.45 3.32 -30.61
C GLN A 235 -34.31 2.44 -29.36
N ALA A 236 -35.08 2.74 -28.30
CA ALA A 236 -35.01 2.07 -27.01
C ALA A 236 -33.64 2.17 -26.31
N ASN A 237 -32.88 3.24 -26.57
CA ASN A 237 -31.70 3.56 -25.77
C ASN A 237 -32.12 4.34 -24.53
N LEU A 238 -31.66 3.89 -23.37
CA LEU A 238 -31.90 4.52 -22.08
C LEU A 238 -30.72 5.42 -21.71
N LYS A 239 -30.98 6.67 -21.35
CA LYS A 239 -30.00 7.61 -20.82
C LYS A 239 -30.50 8.13 -19.47
N ILE A 240 -29.64 8.05 -18.46
CA ILE A 240 -29.89 8.52 -17.11
C ILE A 240 -28.75 9.44 -16.71
N ASN A 241 -29.06 10.71 -16.46
CA ASN A 241 -28.13 11.62 -15.82
C ASN A 241 -28.61 11.81 -14.39
N LEU A 242 -27.74 11.60 -13.42
CA LEU A 242 -28.08 11.72 -12.00
C LEU A 242 -26.99 12.46 -11.25
N GLU A 243 -27.40 13.29 -10.30
CA GLU A 243 -26.57 13.97 -9.33
C GLU A 243 -27.06 13.56 -7.94
N ALA A 244 -26.12 13.36 -7.03
CA ALA A 244 -26.40 12.94 -5.67
C ALA A 244 -25.57 13.75 -4.68
N ASP A 245 -26.24 14.30 -3.67
CA ASP A 245 -25.57 14.78 -2.47
C ASP A 245 -25.36 13.57 -1.55
N VAL A 246 -24.09 13.26 -1.29
CA VAL A 246 -23.66 12.12 -0.48
C VAL A 246 -22.96 12.63 0.78
N GLU A 247 -22.90 11.82 1.83
CA GLU A 247 -22.33 12.24 3.12
C GLU A 247 -20.89 12.75 2.95
N GLY A 248 -20.72 14.08 3.02
CA GLY A 248 -19.44 14.78 2.88
C GLY A 248 -19.09 15.30 1.48
N GLY A 249 -19.86 15.01 0.42
CA GLY A 249 -19.51 15.40 -0.95
C GLY A 249 -20.62 15.28 -1.98
N GLN A 250 -20.26 15.39 -3.26
CA GLN A 250 -21.19 15.29 -4.40
C GLN A 250 -20.75 14.17 -5.34
N ALA A 251 -21.72 13.47 -5.92
CA ALA A 251 -21.51 12.49 -6.97
C ALA A 251 -22.40 12.82 -8.17
N SER A 252 -21.88 12.69 -9.39
CA SER A 252 -22.67 12.81 -10.62
C SER A 252 -22.41 11.59 -11.49
N THR A 253 -23.41 11.07 -12.17
CA THR A 253 -23.28 9.91 -13.07
C THR A 253 -24.10 10.11 -14.33
N ASN A 254 -23.49 9.82 -15.47
CA ASN A 254 -24.18 9.61 -16.73
C ASN A 254 -24.16 8.12 -17.02
N LEU A 255 -25.33 7.51 -17.10
CA LEU A 255 -25.50 6.11 -17.47
C LEU A 255 -26.22 6.06 -18.81
N SER A 256 -25.71 5.25 -19.72
CA SER A 256 -26.40 4.93 -20.96
C SER A 256 -26.45 3.43 -21.19
N MET A 257 -27.63 2.94 -21.57
CA MET A 257 -27.85 1.57 -22.01
C MET A 257 -28.35 1.61 -23.45
N SER A 258 -27.70 0.86 -24.34
CA SER A 258 -28.05 0.80 -25.75
C SER A 258 -28.11 -0.65 -26.22
N ASN A 259 -28.56 -0.85 -27.47
CA ASN A 259 -28.69 -2.17 -28.09
C ASN A 259 -29.50 -3.15 -27.21
N GLN A 260 -30.76 -2.82 -26.94
CA GLN A 260 -31.64 -3.66 -26.10
C GLN A 260 -31.07 -3.93 -24.69
N PHE A 261 -30.33 -2.97 -24.13
CA PHE A 261 -29.69 -3.05 -22.81
C PHE A 261 -28.48 -4.00 -22.73
N ASP A 262 -27.96 -4.46 -23.87
CA ASP A 262 -26.75 -5.30 -23.93
C ASP A 262 -25.44 -4.50 -23.77
N HIS A 263 -25.46 -3.20 -24.03
CA HIS A 263 -24.30 -2.31 -23.87
C HIS A 263 -24.57 -1.27 -22.79
N LEU A 264 -23.82 -1.32 -21.70
CA LEU A 264 -23.90 -0.42 -20.57
C LEU A 264 -22.63 0.45 -20.49
N ASP A 265 -22.82 1.76 -20.46
CA ASP A 265 -21.76 2.75 -20.29
C ASP A 265 -22.13 3.65 -19.10
N ILE A 266 -21.23 3.72 -18.11
CA ILE A 266 -21.38 4.52 -16.89
C ILE A 266 -20.16 5.41 -16.73
N GLU A 267 -20.37 6.72 -16.82
CA GLU A 267 -19.40 7.74 -16.43
C GLU A 267 -19.80 8.36 -15.09
N MET A 268 -18.98 8.21 -14.06
CA MET A 268 -19.24 8.78 -12.73
C MET A 268 -18.12 9.73 -12.32
N LYS A 269 -18.48 10.85 -11.69
CA LYS A 269 -17.58 11.81 -11.06
C LYS A 269 -17.92 11.94 -9.59
N LEU A 270 -16.89 11.98 -8.76
CA LEU A 270 -16.97 12.11 -7.31
C LEU A 270 -16.22 13.37 -6.90
N ALA A 271 -16.82 14.17 -6.02
CA ALA A 271 -16.23 15.35 -5.42
C ALA A 271 -16.33 15.26 -3.90
N ASP A 272 -15.18 15.05 -3.25
CA ASP A 272 -15.02 15.00 -1.78
C ASP A 272 -15.90 13.94 -1.07
N VAL A 273 -16.21 12.83 -1.72
CA VAL A 273 -17.09 11.79 -1.17
C VAL A 273 -16.41 11.04 -0.04
N SER A 274 -17.11 10.82 1.08
CA SER A 274 -16.58 10.09 2.24
C SER A 274 -16.23 8.64 1.90
N LEU A 275 -15.06 8.18 2.38
CA LEU A 275 -14.62 6.79 2.27
C LEU A 275 -15.17 5.87 3.37
N VAL A 276 -15.91 6.40 4.36
CA VAL A 276 -16.43 5.61 5.49
C VAL A 276 -17.19 4.36 5.01
N PRO A 277 -18.16 4.46 4.07
CA PRO A 277 -18.93 3.29 3.64
C PRO A 277 -18.04 2.18 3.06
N LEU A 278 -17.05 2.56 2.24
CA LEU A 278 -16.11 1.62 1.62
C LEU A 278 -15.21 0.94 2.67
N LEU A 279 -14.75 1.69 3.67
CA LEU A 279 -13.92 1.15 4.75
C LEU A 279 -14.70 0.22 5.68
N GLN A 280 -15.97 0.54 5.98
CA GLN A 280 -16.86 -0.32 6.76
C GLN A 280 -17.08 -1.68 6.09
N MET A 281 -17.14 -1.70 4.76
CA MET A 281 -17.31 -2.91 3.98
C MET A 281 -16.10 -3.87 4.08
N ALA A 282 -14.90 -3.32 4.27
CA ALA A 282 -13.66 -4.10 4.42
C ALA A 282 -13.32 -4.44 5.88
N ALA A 283 -13.55 -3.51 6.80
CA ALA A 283 -13.16 -3.61 8.21
C ALA A 283 -14.29 -3.11 9.15
N PRO A 284 -15.42 -3.83 9.23
CA PRO A 284 -16.67 -3.32 9.83
C PRO A 284 -16.59 -3.00 11.33
N LYS A 285 -15.69 -3.66 12.07
CA LYS A 285 -15.52 -3.43 13.52
C LYS A 285 -14.69 -2.19 13.83
N SER A 286 -13.63 -1.94 13.06
CA SER A 286 -12.67 -0.85 13.30
C SER A 286 -13.05 0.46 12.60
N ALA A 287 -13.88 0.42 11.55
CA ALA A 287 -14.25 1.60 10.76
C ALA A 287 -15.40 2.47 11.33
N ARG A 288 -16.23 1.95 12.24
CA ARG A 288 -17.47 2.64 12.71
C ARG A 288 -17.26 3.88 13.57
N THR A 289 -16.04 4.14 14.04
CA THR A 289 -15.73 5.23 15.01
C THR A 289 -14.85 6.33 14.44
N LEU A 290 -14.57 6.32 13.14
CA LEU A 290 -13.51 7.12 12.54
C LEU A 290 -14.06 8.24 11.64
N LYS A 291 -13.48 9.44 11.78
CA LYS A 291 -13.41 10.40 10.67
C LYS A 291 -12.50 9.78 9.60
N SER A 292 -13.06 9.33 8.49
CA SER A 292 -12.25 8.86 7.36
C SER A 292 -11.99 10.00 6.38
N GLY A 293 -10.95 9.83 5.57
CA GLY A 293 -10.68 10.68 4.43
C GLY A 293 -11.78 10.69 3.37
N SER A 294 -11.57 11.49 2.33
CA SER A 294 -12.45 11.64 1.19
C SER A 294 -11.80 11.20 -0.11
N VAL A 295 -12.63 10.99 -1.13
CA VAL A 295 -12.22 10.67 -2.49
C VAL A 295 -12.83 11.64 -3.49
N THR A 296 -12.01 12.11 -4.42
CA THR A 296 -12.42 12.92 -5.58
C THR A 296 -11.88 12.25 -6.82
N GLY A 297 -12.68 12.06 -7.86
CA GLY A 297 -12.21 11.35 -9.03
C GLY A 297 -13.25 11.17 -10.10
N ALA A 298 -12.87 10.46 -11.15
CA ALA A 298 -13.77 10.02 -12.20
C ALA A 298 -13.56 8.54 -12.46
N LEU A 299 -14.63 7.85 -12.80
CA LEU A 299 -14.60 6.48 -13.27
C LEU A 299 -15.47 6.32 -14.51
N HIS A 300 -15.08 5.36 -15.33
CA HIS A 300 -15.76 4.95 -16.54
C HIS A 300 -15.86 3.43 -16.50
N TYR A 301 -17.08 2.92 -16.56
CA TYR A 301 -17.37 1.50 -16.63
C TYR A 301 -18.12 1.20 -17.92
N LEU A 302 -17.59 0.26 -18.68
CA LEU A 302 -18.16 -0.25 -19.91
C LEU A 302 -18.42 -1.75 -19.74
N SER A 303 -19.61 -2.19 -20.10
CA SER A 303 -19.97 -3.61 -20.09
C SER A 303 -20.70 -3.94 -21.39
N ASP A 304 -20.22 -4.97 -22.08
CA ASP A 304 -20.89 -5.59 -23.22
C ASP A 304 -21.05 -7.10 -23.02
N LEU A 305 -21.62 -7.81 -23.99
CA LEU A 305 -21.84 -9.27 -23.91
C LEU A 305 -20.55 -10.10 -23.76
N LYS A 306 -19.38 -9.52 -24.05
CA LYS A 306 -18.09 -10.22 -24.10
C LYS A 306 -17.18 -9.82 -22.96
N GLU A 307 -17.10 -8.53 -22.62
CA GLU A 307 -16.10 -8.00 -21.69
C GLU A 307 -16.64 -6.85 -20.82
N ASP A 308 -16.15 -6.83 -19.57
CA ASP A 308 -16.31 -5.71 -18.66
C ASP A 308 -14.98 -4.95 -18.57
N HIS A 309 -15.05 -3.63 -18.65
CA HIS A 309 -13.92 -2.72 -18.55
C HIS A 309 -14.22 -1.63 -17.54
N PHE A 310 -13.40 -1.54 -16.50
CA PHE A 310 -13.47 -0.49 -15.50
C PHE A 310 -12.18 0.32 -15.52
N LYS A 311 -12.29 1.65 -15.55
CA LYS A 311 -11.17 2.56 -15.44
C LYS A 311 -11.54 3.75 -14.56
N GLY A 312 -10.71 4.07 -13.59
CA GLY A 312 -10.92 5.22 -12.72
C GLY A 312 -9.64 5.90 -12.28
N GLN A 313 -9.72 7.21 -12.07
CA GLN A 313 -8.66 8.01 -11.49
C GLN A 313 -9.21 8.75 -10.26
N PHE A 314 -8.57 8.51 -9.12
CA PHE A 314 -9.03 8.95 -7.81
C PHE A 314 -7.92 9.66 -7.05
N THR A 315 -8.22 10.85 -6.57
CA THR A 315 -7.46 11.54 -5.53
C THR A 315 -8.08 11.20 -4.19
N VAL A 316 -7.29 10.60 -3.31
CA VAL A 316 -7.69 10.32 -1.92
C VAL A 316 -6.98 11.29 -0.98
N LYS A 317 -7.70 11.80 0.01
CA LYS A 317 -7.18 12.76 0.99
C LYS A 317 -7.48 12.29 2.40
N ASP A 318 -6.52 12.44 3.32
CA ASP A 318 -6.67 12.15 4.74
C ASP A 318 -7.19 10.72 5.05
N VAL A 319 -6.88 9.73 4.20
CA VAL A 319 -7.32 8.34 4.40
C VAL A 319 -6.70 7.78 5.67
N ASN A 320 -7.53 7.34 6.61
CA ASN A 320 -7.04 6.77 7.85
C ASN A 320 -6.51 5.35 7.60
N ILE A 321 -5.22 5.12 7.83
CA ILE A 321 -4.54 3.86 7.53
C ILE A 321 -4.75 2.74 8.57
N PRO A 322 -4.91 2.98 9.88
CA PRO A 322 -5.06 1.92 10.88
C PRO A 322 -6.04 0.79 10.55
N PRO A 323 -7.27 1.03 10.03
CA PRO A 323 -8.19 -0.05 9.66
C PRO A 323 -7.64 -0.93 8.53
N LEU A 324 -6.86 -0.35 7.62
CA LEU A 324 -6.27 -1.05 6.49
C LEU A 324 -5.10 -1.94 6.91
N LEU A 325 -4.40 -1.60 8.00
CA LEU A 325 -3.32 -2.43 8.53
C LEU A 325 -3.81 -3.77 9.07
N GLU A 326 -5.06 -3.85 9.55
CA GLU A 326 -5.67 -5.10 10.00
C GLU A 326 -5.93 -6.09 8.85
N LEU A 327 -5.91 -5.61 7.61
CA LEU A 327 -6.12 -6.43 6.40
C LEU A 327 -4.81 -7.05 5.88
N LEU A 328 -3.66 -6.66 6.43
CA LEU A 328 -2.37 -7.20 5.99
C LEU A 328 -2.22 -8.67 6.40
N PRO A 329 -1.67 -9.53 5.53
CA PRO A 329 -1.45 -10.94 5.83
C PRO A 329 -0.22 -11.10 6.74
N ALA A 330 -0.37 -10.78 8.02
CA ALA A 330 0.67 -10.94 9.04
C ALA A 330 0.28 -12.06 10.02
N ASN A 331 1.26 -12.87 10.44
CA ASN A 331 1.06 -13.90 11.48
C ASN A 331 0.67 -13.29 12.83
N ILE A 332 1.16 -12.09 13.11
CA ILE A 332 0.85 -11.32 14.30
C ILE A 332 -0.02 -10.16 13.85
N LYS A 333 -1.22 -10.03 14.44
CA LYS A 333 -2.12 -8.91 14.13
C LYS A 333 -1.40 -7.59 14.39
N LEU A 334 -1.32 -6.77 13.34
CA LEU A 334 -0.77 -5.42 13.40
C LEU A 334 -1.88 -4.42 13.73
N VAL A 335 -1.55 -3.46 14.58
CA VAL A 335 -2.48 -2.40 14.99
C VAL A 335 -1.85 -1.05 14.68
N GLY A 336 -2.55 -0.23 13.89
CA GLY A 336 -2.20 1.18 13.72
C GLY A 336 -2.78 2.02 14.84
N LYS A 337 -2.01 2.94 15.41
CA LYS A 337 -2.56 3.99 16.32
C LYS A 337 -2.73 5.34 15.65
N SER A 338 -1.98 5.59 14.59
CA SER A 338 -2.00 6.82 13.81
C SER A 338 -1.57 6.51 12.38
N GLY A 339 -1.88 7.41 11.45
CA GLY A 339 -1.46 7.31 10.06
C GLY A 339 -2.52 7.83 9.11
N LYS A 340 -2.16 8.85 8.33
CA LYS A 340 -3.02 9.38 7.29
C LYS A 340 -2.36 9.27 5.93
N ALA A 341 -3.13 8.91 4.91
CA ALA A 341 -2.64 8.80 3.55
C ALA A 341 -3.34 9.74 2.58
N ASP A 342 -2.53 10.36 1.74
CA ASP A 342 -2.95 11.15 0.59
C ASP A 342 -2.39 10.48 -0.67
N GLY A 343 -3.13 10.47 -1.78
CA GLY A 343 -2.64 9.85 -2.99
C GLY A 343 -3.45 10.14 -4.23
N ILE A 344 -2.84 9.87 -5.37
CA ILE A 344 -3.51 9.85 -6.68
C ILE A 344 -3.36 8.44 -7.21
N LEU A 345 -4.49 7.76 -7.41
CA LEU A 345 -4.61 6.37 -7.77
C LEU A 345 -5.30 6.26 -9.12
N THR A 346 -4.79 5.41 -9.99
CA THR A 346 -5.45 4.97 -11.21
C THR A 346 -5.74 3.48 -11.07
N ILE A 347 -6.99 3.10 -11.26
CA ILE A 347 -7.46 1.71 -11.21
C ILE A 347 -7.93 1.35 -12.61
N GLU A 348 -7.46 0.23 -13.13
CA GLU A 348 -7.92 -0.37 -14.38
C GLU A 348 -8.21 -1.84 -14.11
N ASP A 349 -9.42 -2.29 -14.43
CA ASP A 349 -9.85 -3.67 -14.26
C ASP A 349 -10.53 -4.16 -15.53
N THR A 350 -10.05 -5.28 -16.04
CA THR A 350 -10.59 -6.00 -17.20
C THR A 350 -10.67 -7.47 -16.84
N GLN A 351 -11.42 -8.27 -17.60
CA GLN A 351 -11.67 -9.69 -17.28
C GLN A 351 -10.44 -10.53 -16.88
N ASN A 352 -9.25 -10.20 -17.41
CA ASN A 352 -8.01 -10.96 -17.16
C ASN A 352 -6.90 -10.15 -16.48
N LYS A 353 -7.13 -8.87 -16.19
CA LYS A 353 -6.10 -7.97 -15.69
C LYS A 353 -6.68 -6.95 -14.73
N PHE A 354 -6.21 -6.99 -13.49
CA PHE A 354 -6.43 -5.93 -12.51
C PHE A 354 -5.14 -5.12 -12.32
N GLN A 355 -5.24 -3.80 -12.36
CA GLN A 355 -4.10 -2.91 -12.19
C GLN A 355 -4.47 -1.71 -11.32
N VAL A 356 -3.62 -1.41 -10.34
CA VAL A 356 -3.69 -0.19 -9.53
C VAL A 356 -2.33 0.48 -9.54
N SER A 357 -2.28 1.76 -9.88
CA SER A 357 -1.04 2.54 -9.90
C SER A 357 -1.22 3.92 -9.31
N GLY A 358 -0.13 4.55 -8.88
CA GLY A 358 -0.23 5.90 -8.34
C GLY A 358 0.94 6.37 -7.51
N ASN A 359 0.71 7.46 -6.80
CA ASN A 359 1.61 8.01 -5.79
C ASN A 359 0.87 8.06 -4.45
N VAL A 360 1.55 7.67 -3.38
CA VAL A 360 0.97 7.62 -2.03
C VAL A 360 1.91 8.29 -1.06
N ASN A 361 1.37 9.17 -0.23
CA ASN A 361 2.08 9.77 0.90
C ASN A 361 1.36 9.35 2.18
N VAL A 362 2.10 8.84 3.16
CA VAL A 362 1.60 8.44 4.47
C VAL A 362 2.31 9.26 5.53
N LYS A 363 1.56 10.03 6.31
CA LYS A 363 2.08 10.87 7.40
C LYS A 363 1.77 10.27 8.75
N ASP A 364 2.70 10.42 9.68
CA ASP A 364 2.57 10.07 11.11
C ASP A 364 2.05 8.65 11.36
N LEU A 365 2.58 7.66 10.63
CA LEU A 365 2.18 6.27 10.81
C LEU A 365 2.87 5.68 12.04
N ALA A 366 2.11 4.97 12.87
CA ALA A 366 2.65 4.18 13.97
C ALA A 366 1.98 2.81 14.04
N ILE A 367 2.78 1.76 13.86
CA ILE A 367 2.39 0.35 13.79
C ILE A 367 2.87 -0.37 15.05
N PHE A 368 2.01 -1.19 15.63
CA PHE A 368 2.24 -1.97 16.83
C PHE A 368 1.91 -3.44 16.58
N GLU A 369 2.57 -4.32 17.35
CA GLU A 369 2.07 -5.68 17.56
C GLU A 369 0.93 -5.61 18.59
N THR A 370 -0.11 -6.44 18.43
CA THR A 370 -1.33 -6.37 19.27
C THR A 370 -1.05 -6.49 20.78
N ASP A 371 0.00 -7.21 21.18
CA ASP A 371 0.38 -7.45 22.57
C ASP A 371 1.49 -6.50 23.10
N LYS A 372 1.91 -5.51 22.30
CA LYS A 372 3.03 -4.60 22.65
C LYS A 372 2.58 -3.14 22.78
N THR A 373 3.14 -2.46 23.77
CA THR A 373 2.91 -1.03 24.00
C THR A 373 3.83 -0.13 23.18
N ASN A 374 5.00 -0.64 22.78
CA ASN A 374 6.03 0.09 22.04
C ASN A 374 5.85 -0.10 20.54
N GLU A 375 6.12 0.97 19.79
CA GLU A 375 6.11 0.99 18.32
C GLU A 375 6.98 -0.14 17.77
N LEU A 376 6.43 -0.89 16.82
CA LEU A 376 7.17 -1.84 16.00
C LEU A 376 7.88 -1.08 14.86
N LEU A 377 7.09 -0.29 14.13
CA LEU A 377 7.51 0.58 13.04
C LEU A 377 6.71 1.87 13.13
N ALA A 378 7.38 3.02 13.00
CA ALA A 378 6.71 4.31 12.89
C ALA A 378 7.49 5.23 11.97
N TRP A 379 6.84 6.18 11.30
CA TRP A 379 7.53 7.21 10.53
C TRP A 379 6.72 8.51 10.48
N LYS A 380 7.41 9.64 10.30
CA LYS A 380 6.77 10.94 10.15
C LYS A 380 6.24 11.14 8.74
N ILE A 381 7.06 10.84 7.74
CA ILE A 381 6.70 10.97 6.32
C ILE A 381 7.17 9.73 5.58
N GLY A 382 6.23 9.04 4.94
CA GLY A 382 6.48 7.97 3.99
C GLY A 382 5.93 8.34 2.63
N SER A 383 6.76 8.39 1.59
CA SER A 383 6.34 8.71 0.23
C SER A 383 6.69 7.56 -0.70
N ILE A 384 5.69 7.06 -1.41
CA ILE A 384 5.82 6.04 -2.44
C ILE A 384 5.53 6.70 -3.78
N LYS A 385 6.56 6.78 -4.64
CA LYS A 385 6.43 7.28 -6.00
C LYS A 385 6.25 6.13 -6.97
N HIS A 386 5.30 6.30 -7.88
CA HIS A 386 4.97 5.36 -8.94
C HIS A 386 4.89 3.92 -8.42
N PHE A 387 3.94 3.65 -7.52
CA PHE A 387 3.58 2.27 -7.23
C PHE A 387 2.69 1.76 -8.36
N GLU A 388 2.81 0.47 -8.67
CA GLU A 388 1.97 -0.23 -9.61
C GLU A 388 1.84 -1.68 -9.16
N TYR A 389 0.64 -2.05 -8.74
CA TYR A 389 0.23 -3.43 -8.55
C TYR A 389 -0.51 -3.89 -9.81
N GLU A 390 -0.16 -5.04 -10.35
CA GLU A 390 -0.84 -5.66 -11.47
C GLU A 390 -1.02 -7.15 -11.20
N GLU A 391 -2.20 -7.67 -11.48
CA GLU A 391 -2.58 -9.07 -11.36
C GLU A 391 -3.08 -9.55 -12.73
N VAL A 392 -2.47 -10.61 -13.24
CA VAL A 392 -2.82 -11.24 -14.53
C VAL A 392 -3.01 -12.72 -14.30
N GLY A 393 -4.26 -13.19 -14.39
CA GLY A 393 -4.61 -14.56 -14.02
C GLY A 393 -4.32 -14.83 -12.53
N LYS A 394 -3.33 -15.69 -12.25
CA LYS A 394 -2.89 -15.98 -10.87
C LYS A 394 -1.61 -15.25 -10.47
N ASP A 395 -0.89 -14.71 -11.44
CA ASP A 395 0.39 -14.05 -11.21
C ASP A 395 0.17 -12.59 -10.82
N SER A 396 0.97 -12.10 -9.89
CA SER A 396 0.89 -10.72 -9.42
C SER A 396 2.26 -10.08 -9.40
N ARG A 397 2.30 -8.79 -9.71
CA ARG A 397 3.52 -7.99 -9.69
C ARG A 397 3.31 -6.69 -8.94
N LEU A 398 4.33 -6.29 -8.20
CA LEU A 398 4.39 -5.01 -7.50
C LEU A 398 5.64 -4.25 -7.96
N ARG A 399 5.46 -3.08 -8.55
CA ARG A 399 6.55 -2.18 -8.93
C ARG A 399 6.46 -0.90 -8.09
N MET A 400 7.59 -0.43 -7.60
CA MET A 400 7.71 0.90 -6.99
C MET A 400 9.00 1.57 -7.45
N ASP A 401 8.94 2.86 -7.75
CA ASP A 401 10.14 3.59 -8.19
C ASP A 401 10.96 4.08 -7.01
N GLU A 402 10.33 4.76 -6.06
CA GLU A 402 11.03 5.32 -4.91
C GLU A 402 10.14 5.23 -3.67
N VAL A 403 10.71 4.72 -2.58
CA VAL A 403 10.11 4.78 -1.25
C VAL A 403 11.02 5.65 -0.39
N LEU A 404 10.52 6.81 0.07
CA LEU A 404 11.23 7.69 0.99
C LEU A 404 10.59 7.56 2.38
N LEU A 405 11.40 7.29 3.39
CA LEU A 405 10.98 7.28 4.79
C LEU A 405 11.80 8.30 5.59
N ASP A 406 11.14 9.35 6.09
CA ASP A 406 11.75 10.34 6.98
C ASP A 406 11.26 10.13 8.43
N GLY A 407 12.20 10.11 9.35
CA GLY A 407 11.96 9.86 10.76
C GLY A 407 11.48 8.43 11.05
N LEU A 408 11.93 7.44 10.28
CA LEU A 408 11.59 6.03 10.53
C LEU A 408 12.13 5.60 11.89
N LYS A 409 11.27 5.07 12.75
CA LYS A 409 11.61 4.37 13.98
C LYS A 409 11.30 2.90 13.79
N ALA A 410 12.29 2.04 14.01
CA ALA A 410 12.10 0.59 13.99
C ALA A 410 12.52 -0.02 15.32
N ARG A 411 11.78 -1.03 15.77
CA ARG A 411 12.19 -1.89 16.88
C ARG A 411 12.70 -3.21 16.33
N VAL A 412 13.94 -3.55 16.62
CA VAL A 412 14.53 -4.86 16.34
C VAL A 412 14.75 -5.55 17.68
N THR A 413 14.15 -6.72 17.84
CA THR A 413 14.25 -7.50 19.08
C THR A 413 14.68 -8.91 18.76
N ILE A 414 15.78 -9.36 19.35
CA ILE A 414 16.17 -10.76 19.41
C ILE A 414 15.64 -11.34 20.71
N TYR A 415 14.89 -12.44 20.62
CA TYR A 415 14.28 -13.13 21.76
C TYR A 415 15.23 -14.21 22.31
N ALA A 416 14.90 -14.78 23.48
CA ALA A 416 15.72 -15.81 24.13
C ALA A 416 15.91 -17.08 23.27
N ASP A 417 14.95 -17.39 22.40
CA ASP A 417 15.01 -18.47 21.40
C ASP A 417 15.83 -18.11 20.15
N LYS A 418 16.48 -16.93 20.15
CA LYS A 418 17.23 -16.33 19.05
C LYS A 418 16.41 -15.97 17.81
N SER A 419 15.07 -16.06 17.88
CA SER A 419 14.19 -15.50 16.86
C SER A 419 14.18 -13.97 16.94
N ASN A 420 13.74 -13.30 15.88
CA ASN A 420 13.49 -11.86 15.92
C ASN A 420 12.05 -11.51 15.55
N ASN A 421 11.63 -10.31 15.96
CA ASN A 421 10.26 -9.84 15.74
C ASN A 421 9.87 -9.74 14.25
N PHE A 422 10.80 -9.42 13.34
CA PHE A 422 10.51 -9.38 11.89
C PHE A 422 10.32 -10.76 11.27
N MET A 423 11.10 -11.76 11.69
CA MET A 423 10.94 -13.15 11.25
C MET A 423 9.58 -13.72 11.67
N ARG A 424 9.07 -13.32 12.84
CA ARG A 424 7.79 -13.81 13.36
C ARG A 424 6.56 -13.21 12.67
N MET A 425 6.71 -12.08 11.97
CA MET A 425 5.57 -11.38 11.34
C MET A 425 5.07 -12.04 10.05
N PHE A 426 5.94 -12.73 9.31
CA PHE A 426 5.57 -13.30 8.01
C PHE A 426 5.41 -14.82 8.10
N PRO A 427 4.42 -15.42 7.40
CA PRO A 427 4.28 -16.87 7.36
C PRO A 427 5.57 -17.50 6.83
N PRO A 428 5.98 -18.68 7.36
CA PRO A 428 7.04 -19.45 6.73
C PRO A 428 6.67 -19.67 5.26
N SER A 429 7.67 -19.63 4.36
CA SER A 429 7.42 -19.91 2.93
C SER A 429 6.67 -21.24 2.79
N ALA A 430 5.89 -21.43 1.71
CA ALA A 430 5.14 -22.69 1.52
C ALA A 430 6.02 -23.94 1.71
N LYS A 431 7.28 -23.86 1.26
CA LYS A 431 8.33 -24.87 1.48
C LYS A 431 8.64 -25.09 2.96
N GLU A 432 8.85 -24.02 3.71
CA GLU A 432 9.19 -24.09 5.14
C GLU A 432 7.98 -24.49 5.99
N ALA A 433 6.78 -24.04 5.65
CA ALA A 433 5.52 -24.48 6.26
C ALA A 433 5.32 -25.99 6.08
N MET A 434 5.53 -26.49 4.85
CA MET A 434 5.46 -27.92 4.56
C MET A 434 6.53 -28.71 5.33
N LYS A 435 7.76 -28.19 5.45
CA LYS A 435 8.82 -28.81 6.25
C LYS A 435 8.48 -28.89 7.74
N ILE A 436 7.88 -27.84 8.30
CA ILE A 436 7.42 -27.78 9.70
C ILE A 436 6.30 -28.80 9.94
N GLU A 437 5.32 -28.85 9.03
CA GLU A 437 4.21 -29.79 9.14
C GLU A 437 4.67 -31.24 9.04
N LEU A 438 5.57 -31.56 8.10
CA LEU A 438 6.17 -32.89 8.00
C LEU A 438 6.99 -33.23 9.26
N ALA A 439 7.75 -32.29 9.81
CA ALA A 439 8.48 -32.49 11.05
C ALA A 439 7.55 -32.80 12.23
N ARG A 440 6.42 -32.08 12.34
CA ARG A 440 5.39 -32.29 13.36
C ARG A 440 4.74 -33.66 13.23
N GLN A 441 4.37 -34.07 12.02
CA GLN A 441 3.79 -35.40 11.76
C GLN A 441 4.77 -36.51 12.11
N ILE A 442 6.06 -36.37 11.75
CA ILE A 442 7.11 -37.31 12.12
C ILE A 442 7.25 -37.39 13.65
N ALA A 443 7.32 -36.26 14.35
CA ALA A 443 7.46 -36.23 15.80
C ALA A 443 6.25 -36.84 16.53
N THR A 444 5.04 -36.60 16.02
CA THR A 444 3.79 -37.16 16.57
C THR A 444 3.78 -38.69 16.43
N LEU A 445 4.09 -39.20 15.22
CA LEU A 445 4.17 -40.64 14.96
C LEU A 445 5.32 -41.31 15.73
N GLN A 446 6.43 -40.60 15.98
CA GLN A 446 7.53 -41.12 16.80
C GLN A 446 7.18 -41.21 18.29
N ALA A 447 6.32 -40.32 18.79
CA ALA A 447 5.85 -40.35 20.18
C ALA A 447 4.78 -41.44 20.42
N GLU A 448 4.05 -41.84 19.37
CA GLU A 448 2.99 -42.86 19.43
C GLU A 448 3.47 -44.29 19.09
N SER A 449 4.73 -44.45 18.69
CA SER A 449 5.25 -45.69 18.12
C SER A 449 5.70 -46.72 19.16
N GLU A 450 4.77 -47.58 19.61
CA GLU A 450 5.06 -48.88 20.25
C GLU A 450 4.91 -50.09 19.29
N ASN A 451 4.49 -49.89 18.03
CA ASN A 451 4.25 -50.97 17.05
C ASN A 451 4.93 -50.75 15.68
N ASN A 452 5.27 -51.86 15.01
CA ASN A 452 6.10 -51.91 13.78
C ASN A 452 5.49 -51.21 12.54
N ASP A 453 4.18 -50.98 12.52
CA ASP A 453 3.41 -50.45 11.37
C ASP A 453 3.57 -48.93 11.15
N GLN A 454 3.97 -48.17 12.18
CA GLN A 454 4.21 -46.73 12.07
C GLN A 454 5.62 -46.39 11.53
N SER A 455 6.52 -47.38 11.49
CA SER A 455 7.91 -47.22 11.03
C SER A 455 8.02 -46.89 9.54
N GLU A 456 7.17 -47.50 8.69
CA GLU A 456 7.15 -47.21 7.25
C GLU A 456 6.61 -45.80 6.95
N LYS A 457 5.52 -45.38 7.59
CA LYS A 457 4.98 -44.01 7.45
C LYS A 457 5.98 -42.93 7.88
N ILE A 458 6.73 -43.16 8.94
CA ILE A 458 7.80 -42.24 9.38
C ILE A 458 8.92 -42.16 8.33
N LYS A 459 9.28 -43.29 7.70
CA LYS A 459 10.30 -43.34 6.64
C LYS A 459 9.85 -42.58 5.40
N ASP A 460 8.59 -42.74 5.00
CA ASP A 460 8.00 -42.03 3.86
C ASP A 460 7.93 -40.51 4.13
N LEU A 461 7.47 -40.09 5.30
CA LEU A 461 7.43 -38.67 5.69
C LEU A 461 8.83 -38.05 5.75
N LYS A 462 9.84 -38.77 6.25
CA LYS A 462 11.25 -38.32 6.20
C LYS A 462 11.76 -38.19 4.77
N SER A 463 11.36 -39.08 3.87
CA SER A 463 11.73 -39.01 2.46
C SER A 463 11.09 -37.80 1.76
N LEU A 464 9.80 -37.53 2.02
CA LEU A 464 9.14 -36.31 1.53
C LEU A 464 9.80 -35.07 2.12
N GLN A 465 10.11 -35.03 3.42
CA GLN A 465 10.78 -33.89 4.05
C GLN A 465 12.13 -33.58 3.38
N LEU A 466 12.86 -34.62 2.96
CA LEU A 466 14.11 -34.50 2.21
C LEU A 466 13.88 -33.95 0.79
N GLN A 467 12.83 -34.40 0.09
CA GLN A 467 12.44 -33.90 -1.24
C GLN A 467 12.00 -32.43 -1.20
N VAL A 468 11.23 -32.06 -0.17
CA VAL A 468 10.86 -30.65 0.11
C VAL A 468 12.11 -29.82 0.36
N SER A 469 13.03 -30.31 1.20
CA SER A 469 14.29 -29.60 1.49
C SER A 469 15.13 -29.35 0.23
N LYS A 470 15.14 -30.31 -0.70
CA LYS A 470 15.80 -30.21 -2.02
C LYS A 470 15.04 -29.38 -3.06
N GLY A 471 13.83 -28.88 -2.75
CA GLY A 471 13.04 -28.03 -3.65
C GLY A 471 12.37 -28.78 -4.81
N GLN A 472 12.18 -30.11 -4.69
CA GLN A 472 11.61 -30.94 -5.76
C GLN A 472 10.07 -30.95 -5.76
N LEU A 473 9.44 -30.50 -4.68
CA LEU A 473 8.00 -30.33 -4.53
C LEU A 473 7.69 -28.84 -4.36
N VAL A 474 7.31 -28.18 -5.45
CA VAL A 474 6.79 -26.80 -5.45
C VAL A 474 5.33 -26.90 -5.85
N ASP A 475 4.44 -26.26 -5.09
CA ASP A 475 3.03 -26.18 -5.44
C ASP A 475 2.89 -25.44 -6.78
N LYS A 476 2.63 -26.19 -7.86
CA LYS A 476 2.43 -25.63 -9.21
C LYS A 476 1.14 -24.82 -9.32
N ASN A 477 0.27 -24.84 -8.29
CA ASN A 477 -1.03 -24.17 -8.31
C ASN A 477 -1.04 -22.77 -7.67
N SER A 478 0.03 -22.35 -6.98
CA SER A 478 0.15 -20.98 -6.46
C SER A 478 0.79 -20.05 -7.50
N GLY A 479 0.11 -18.97 -7.87
CA GLY A 479 0.66 -17.97 -8.80
C GLY A 479 1.90 -17.27 -8.24
N GLN A 480 2.72 -16.70 -9.13
CA GLN A 480 3.98 -16.07 -8.76
C GLN A 480 3.77 -14.60 -8.36
N PHE A 481 4.27 -14.22 -7.18
CA PHE A 481 4.36 -12.82 -6.76
C PHE A 481 5.76 -12.25 -7.04
N ASN A 482 5.82 -11.22 -7.89
CA ASN A 482 7.05 -10.54 -8.27
C ASN A 482 7.08 -9.09 -7.78
N ALA A 483 7.86 -8.79 -6.74
CA ALA A 483 8.09 -7.42 -6.30
C ALA A 483 9.39 -6.85 -6.90
N ASN A 484 9.36 -5.59 -7.34
CA ASN A 484 10.51 -4.82 -7.81
C ASN A 484 10.42 -3.38 -7.32
N ILE A 485 11.29 -3.02 -6.37
CA ILE A 485 11.37 -1.67 -5.81
C ILE A 485 12.72 -1.09 -6.23
N LYS A 486 12.75 0.00 -7.02
CA LYS A 486 14.02 0.53 -7.52
C LYS A 486 14.87 1.07 -6.38
N SER A 487 14.29 1.85 -5.47
CA SER A 487 15.02 2.44 -4.34
C SER A 487 14.16 2.63 -3.10
N ILE A 488 14.76 2.43 -1.93
CA ILE A 488 14.22 2.82 -0.62
C ILE A 488 15.26 3.72 0.05
N ALA A 489 14.93 4.98 0.28
CA ALA A 489 15.78 5.94 0.98
C ALA A 489 15.22 6.20 2.39
N ILE A 490 16.09 6.20 3.39
CA ILE A 490 15.74 6.52 4.78
C ILE A 490 16.51 7.74 5.27
N LYS A 491 15.85 8.61 6.02
CA LYS A 491 16.41 9.84 6.56
C LYS A 491 16.02 10.04 8.02
N ASN A 492 16.97 10.58 8.80
CA ASN A 492 16.76 10.94 10.21
C ASN A 492 16.12 9.80 11.03
N SER A 493 16.49 8.56 10.71
CA SER A 493 15.84 7.37 11.24
C SER A 493 16.51 6.90 12.54
N ALA A 494 15.79 6.08 13.29
CA ALA A 494 16.29 5.44 14.51
C ALA A 494 15.88 3.97 14.56
N VAL A 495 16.76 3.13 15.11
CA VAL A 495 16.51 1.72 15.35
C VAL A 495 16.80 1.40 16.80
N ASN A 496 15.78 0.94 17.52
CA ASN A 496 15.92 0.44 18.88
C ASN A 496 16.23 -1.05 18.82
N PHE A 497 17.41 -1.45 19.27
CA PHE A 497 17.84 -2.84 19.28
C PHE A 497 17.82 -3.39 20.71
N THR A 498 17.29 -4.60 20.87
CA THR A 498 17.28 -5.32 22.15
C THR A 498 17.55 -6.79 21.91
N ASP A 499 18.45 -7.37 22.69
CA ASP A 499 18.79 -8.78 22.62
C ASP A 499 18.57 -9.44 23.98
N PHE A 500 17.51 -10.25 24.04
CA PHE A 500 17.12 -11.05 25.20
C PHE A 500 17.80 -12.44 25.23
N SER A 501 18.63 -12.78 24.24
CA SER A 501 19.37 -14.05 24.23
C SER A 501 20.61 -14.03 25.12
N VAL A 502 21.00 -12.86 25.62
CA VAL A 502 22.13 -12.64 26.53
C VAL A 502 21.67 -12.06 27.87
N LEU A 503 22.44 -12.33 28.93
CA LEU A 503 22.18 -11.87 30.30
C LEU A 503 23.45 -11.23 30.88
N PRO A 504 23.41 -9.97 31.35
CA PRO A 504 22.25 -9.06 31.36
C PRO A 504 21.75 -8.71 29.95
N VAL A 505 20.47 -8.28 29.83
CA VAL A 505 19.85 -7.97 28.52
C VAL A 505 20.60 -6.84 27.83
N PHE A 506 21.02 -7.05 26.58
CA PHE A 506 21.67 -6.01 25.80
C PHE A 506 20.64 -5.09 25.15
N LYS A 507 20.85 -3.77 25.29
CA LYS A 507 20.01 -2.74 24.67
C LYS A 507 20.90 -1.67 24.06
N THR A 508 20.61 -1.29 22.83
CA THR A 508 21.28 -0.16 22.18
C THR A 508 20.32 0.54 21.23
N GLN A 509 20.70 1.73 20.80
CA GLN A 509 19.96 2.51 19.83
C GLN A 509 20.89 3.00 18.73
N ILE A 510 20.44 2.85 17.49
CA ILE A 510 21.02 3.51 16.33
C ILE A 510 20.19 4.75 16.05
N THR A 511 20.83 5.93 15.97
CA THR A 511 20.15 7.20 15.67
C THR A 511 20.78 7.89 14.48
N GLY A 512 20.07 8.87 13.89
CA GLY A 512 20.55 9.59 12.71
C GLY A 512 20.80 8.68 11.50
N LEU A 513 20.13 7.52 11.47
CA LEU A 513 20.31 6.51 10.43
C LEU A 513 19.81 7.09 9.10
N ARG A 514 20.71 7.08 8.11
CA ARG A 514 20.45 7.57 6.76
C ARG A 514 21.08 6.66 5.73
N GLY A 515 20.47 6.57 4.56
CA GLY A 515 21.02 5.78 3.46
C GLY A 515 19.95 5.16 2.57
N THR A 516 20.39 4.31 1.66
CA THR A 516 19.56 3.86 0.53
C THR A 516 19.78 2.38 0.24
N VAL A 517 18.68 1.69 -0.06
CA VAL A 517 18.68 0.35 -0.66
C VAL A 517 18.24 0.48 -2.12
N VAL A 518 18.95 -0.17 -3.03
CA VAL A 518 18.73 -0.09 -4.47
C VAL A 518 18.55 -1.49 -5.05
N GLY A 519 17.60 -1.65 -5.96
CA GLY A 519 17.45 -2.88 -6.75
C GLY A 519 16.77 -4.04 -6.03
N ILE A 520 15.82 -3.75 -5.14
CA ILE A 520 15.07 -4.79 -4.41
C ILE A 520 14.18 -5.56 -5.39
N SER A 521 14.32 -6.88 -5.42
CA SER A 521 13.60 -7.75 -6.33
C SER A 521 13.41 -9.13 -5.72
N THR A 522 12.21 -9.71 -5.82
CA THR A 522 11.97 -11.11 -5.41
C THR A 522 12.31 -12.14 -6.51
N LYS A 523 12.71 -11.68 -7.71
CA LYS A 523 13.20 -12.58 -8.77
C LYS A 523 14.51 -13.26 -8.32
N PRO A 524 14.67 -14.58 -8.56
CA PRO A 524 15.89 -15.29 -8.24
C PRO A 524 17.15 -14.66 -8.86
N LYS A 525 18.28 -14.74 -8.15
CA LYS A 525 19.60 -14.25 -8.58
C LYS A 525 19.64 -12.73 -8.80
N ARG A 526 18.84 -11.98 -8.04
CA ARG A 526 18.87 -10.51 -8.04
C ARG A 526 19.30 -10.00 -6.68
N TYR A 527 20.36 -9.20 -6.68
CA TYR A 527 20.88 -8.60 -5.46
C TYR A 527 20.45 -7.15 -5.35
N ALA A 528 19.80 -6.81 -4.25
CA ALA A 528 19.65 -5.42 -3.86
C ALA A 528 20.92 -4.99 -3.11
N THR A 529 21.39 -3.77 -3.32
CA THR A 529 22.55 -3.20 -2.61
C THR A 529 22.10 -2.13 -1.63
N ALA A 530 22.72 -2.10 -0.45
CA ALA A 530 22.37 -1.18 0.62
C ALA A 530 23.61 -0.45 1.14
N ALA A 531 23.43 0.83 1.47
CA ALA A 531 24.42 1.62 2.18
C ALA A 531 23.73 2.50 3.22
N PHE A 532 24.12 2.34 4.49
CA PHE A 532 23.59 3.12 5.61
C PHE A 532 24.70 3.59 6.53
N ASP A 533 24.54 4.80 7.06
CA ASP A 533 25.39 5.38 8.10
C ASP A 533 24.52 5.84 9.27
N GLY A 534 25.01 5.68 10.49
CA GLY A 534 24.28 6.09 11.70
C GLY A 534 25.18 6.23 12.93
N LEU A 535 24.58 6.61 14.05
CA LEU A 535 25.22 6.76 15.35
C LEU A 535 24.78 5.64 16.29
N VAL A 536 25.71 5.08 17.07
CA VAL A 536 25.43 4.02 18.06
C VAL A 536 25.90 4.47 19.45
N GLY A 537 24.98 4.46 20.40
CA GLY A 537 25.27 4.93 21.76
C GLY A 537 25.69 6.42 21.80
N PRO A 538 26.50 6.85 22.79
CA PRO A 538 26.81 8.26 23.00
C PRO A 538 27.87 8.85 22.06
N GLN A 539 28.75 8.04 21.47
CA GLN A 539 29.89 8.54 20.68
C GLN A 539 30.35 7.64 19.52
N GLY A 540 29.69 6.50 19.30
CA GLY A 540 30.06 5.57 18.24
C GLY A 540 29.35 5.83 16.92
N ASP A 541 29.93 5.37 15.81
CA ASP A 541 29.28 5.32 14.51
C ASP A 541 29.18 3.90 13.97
N VAL A 542 28.19 3.70 13.09
CA VAL A 542 27.99 2.47 12.34
C VAL A 542 27.88 2.78 10.86
N LYS A 543 28.55 1.98 10.05
CA LYS A 543 28.36 1.89 8.61
C LYS A 543 27.94 0.48 8.25
N ILE A 544 26.90 0.38 7.43
CA ILE A 544 26.38 -0.86 6.89
C ILE A 544 26.49 -0.77 5.39
N ARG A 545 27.18 -1.71 4.77
CA ARG A 545 27.27 -1.85 3.31
C ARG A 545 26.95 -3.29 2.97
N GLY A 546 26.20 -3.54 1.92
CA GLY A 546 25.99 -4.93 1.54
C GLY A 546 25.10 -5.13 0.35
N GLN A 547 24.95 -6.39 0.00
CA GLN A 547 24.05 -6.87 -1.02
C GLN A 547 23.30 -8.10 -0.54
N ILE A 548 22.02 -8.18 -0.86
CA ILE A 548 21.13 -9.23 -0.35
C ILE A 548 20.22 -9.67 -1.49
N ALA A 549 20.09 -10.98 -1.68
CA ALA A 549 19.10 -11.57 -2.57
C ALA A 549 17.78 -11.77 -1.81
N PHE A 550 16.70 -11.13 -2.26
CA PHE A 550 15.43 -11.11 -1.50
C PHE A 550 14.60 -12.38 -1.68
N GLU A 551 14.92 -13.26 -2.63
CA GLU A 551 14.30 -14.57 -2.75
C GLU A 551 14.63 -15.50 -1.56
N ASP A 552 15.87 -15.42 -1.04
CA ASP A 552 16.31 -16.08 0.19
C ASP A 552 17.50 -15.32 0.80
N PRO A 553 17.24 -14.27 1.61
CA PRO A 553 18.26 -13.42 2.21
C PRO A 553 19.30 -14.18 3.04
N ARG A 554 18.96 -15.36 3.57
CA ARG A 554 19.86 -16.16 4.40
C ARG A 554 20.94 -16.84 3.57
N ARG A 555 20.61 -17.29 2.35
CA ARG A 555 21.49 -18.14 1.55
C ARG A 555 22.40 -17.35 0.61
N ASN A 556 22.02 -16.13 0.24
CA ASN A 556 22.76 -15.30 -0.70
C ASN A 556 22.82 -13.83 -0.25
N ASN A 557 23.92 -13.46 0.40
CA ASN A 557 24.18 -12.10 0.87
C ASN A 557 25.68 -11.84 0.99
N ASP A 558 26.08 -10.59 0.96
CA ASP A 558 27.41 -10.11 1.33
C ASP A 558 27.23 -8.80 2.10
N ILE A 559 27.47 -8.84 3.40
CA ILE A 559 27.18 -7.75 4.34
C ILE A 559 28.46 -7.38 5.07
N GLN A 560 28.80 -6.10 5.00
CA GLN A 560 29.90 -5.46 5.68
C GLN A 560 29.35 -4.50 6.73
N LEU A 561 29.77 -4.69 7.98
CA LEU A 561 29.41 -3.86 9.12
C LEU A 561 30.70 -3.24 9.66
N SER A 562 30.68 -1.94 9.91
CA SER A 562 31.82 -1.23 10.49
C SER A 562 31.30 -0.37 11.63
N PHE A 563 31.72 -0.71 12.84
CA PHE A 563 31.48 0.07 14.04
C PHE A 563 32.79 0.75 14.44
N ARG A 564 32.71 2.01 14.84
CA ARG A 564 33.87 2.78 15.28
C ARG A 564 33.55 3.46 16.60
N ARG A 565 34.56 3.49 17.47
CA ARG A 565 34.54 4.21 18.75
C ARG A 565 33.40 3.83 19.69
N ILE A 566 33.07 2.56 19.76
CA ILE A 566 32.07 2.03 20.68
C ILE A 566 32.71 1.92 22.07
N PRO A 567 32.16 2.54 23.14
CA PRO A 567 32.65 2.29 24.49
C PRO A 567 32.55 0.80 24.81
N LEU A 568 33.67 0.16 25.12
CA LEU A 568 33.74 -1.30 25.25
C LEU A 568 32.87 -1.83 26.39
N ALA A 569 32.65 -1.03 27.44
CA ALA A 569 31.71 -1.33 28.51
C ALA A 569 30.26 -1.53 28.02
N THR A 570 29.88 -0.98 26.85
CA THR A 570 28.53 -1.13 26.27
C THR A 570 28.21 -2.57 25.91
N ILE A 571 29.23 -3.37 25.56
CA ILE A 571 29.06 -4.77 25.14
C ILE A 571 29.29 -5.78 26.27
N ASN A 572 29.47 -5.34 27.54
CA ASN A 572 29.50 -6.19 28.74
C ASN A 572 28.45 -7.33 28.72
N PRO A 573 27.17 -7.08 28.38
CA PRO A 573 26.15 -8.13 28.21
C PRO A 573 26.56 -9.38 27.44
N TYR A 574 27.47 -9.27 26.46
CA TYR A 574 27.88 -10.39 25.61
C TYR A 574 29.05 -11.21 26.18
N TYR A 575 29.85 -10.68 27.11
CA TYR A 575 31.03 -11.39 27.62
C TYR A 575 31.12 -11.50 29.14
N SER A 576 30.44 -10.67 29.92
CA SER A 576 30.52 -10.72 31.39
C SER A 576 30.12 -12.10 31.94
N SER A 577 29.07 -12.70 31.38
CA SER A 577 28.61 -14.05 31.73
C SER A 577 29.52 -15.18 31.22
N LEU A 578 30.44 -14.89 30.30
CA LEU A 578 31.38 -15.85 29.72
C LEU A 578 32.76 -15.76 30.37
N ALA A 579 33.23 -14.56 30.69
CA ALA A 579 34.58 -14.30 31.17
C ALA A 579 34.67 -14.06 32.69
N GLY A 580 33.56 -13.69 33.34
CA GLY A 580 33.52 -13.41 34.78
C GLY A 580 34.12 -12.05 35.18
N TYR A 581 34.32 -11.15 34.22
CA TYR A 581 34.80 -9.77 34.40
C TYR A 581 33.95 -8.82 33.57
N ASP A 582 33.72 -7.62 34.11
CA ASP A 582 33.21 -6.50 33.33
C ASP A 582 34.40 -5.65 32.84
N VAL A 583 34.28 -5.04 31.66
CA VAL A 583 35.17 -3.95 31.25
C VAL A 583 34.59 -2.64 31.78
N VAL A 584 35.44 -1.86 32.42
CA VAL A 584 35.10 -0.54 32.96
C VAL A 584 35.41 0.59 31.98
N ASP A 585 36.44 0.43 31.15
CA ASP A 585 36.83 1.43 30.15
C ASP A 585 37.51 0.82 28.92
N GLY A 586 37.59 1.59 27.84
CA GLY A 586 38.20 1.21 26.57
C GLY A 586 37.28 1.50 25.38
N ILE A 587 37.86 1.54 24.19
CA ILE A 587 37.16 1.89 22.96
C ILE A 587 37.31 0.75 21.94
N LEU A 588 36.19 0.27 21.41
CA LEU A 588 36.11 -0.77 20.39
C LEU A 588 35.78 -0.18 19.01
N SER A 589 36.58 -0.57 18.04
CA SER A 589 36.26 -0.53 16.62
C SER A 589 36.12 -1.97 16.11
N TYR A 590 35.03 -2.26 15.41
CA TYR A 590 34.70 -3.61 14.95
C TYR A 590 34.35 -3.58 13.47
N ASP A 591 35.06 -4.34 12.66
CA ASP A 591 34.71 -4.60 11.27
C ASP A 591 34.27 -6.05 11.10
N SER A 592 33.20 -6.24 10.35
CA SER A 592 32.69 -7.54 10.00
C SER A 592 32.39 -7.61 8.51
N SER A 593 32.73 -8.74 7.89
CA SER A 593 32.39 -9.04 6.51
C SER A 593 31.84 -10.47 6.45
N TYR A 594 30.53 -10.59 6.28
CA TYR A 594 29.84 -11.88 6.15
C TYR A 594 29.36 -12.07 4.73
N GLN A 595 29.84 -13.12 4.08
CA GLN A 595 29.40 -13.56 2.77
C GLN A 595 28.73 -14.92 2.88
N THR A 596 27.49 -15.01 2.42
CA THR A 596 26.81 -16.28 2.22
C THR A 596 26.54 -16.51 0.75
N LYS A 597 26.94 -17.68 0.25
CA LYS A 597 26.64 -18.13 -1.11
C LYS A 597 26.09 -19.54 -1.09
N ASP A 598 24.88 -19.71 -1.63
CA ASP A 598 24.14 -20.97 -1.64
C ASP A 598 24.03 -21.64 -0.25
N GLY A 599 24.01 -20.81 0.81
CA GLY A 599 23.96 -21.23 2.21
C GLY A 599 25.33 -21.44 2.88
N LYS A 600 26.44 -21.43 2.14
CA LYS A 600 27.79 -21.48 2.72
C LYS A 600 28.19 -20.09 3.20
N LEU A 601 28.40 -19.95 4.50
CA LEU A 601 28.78 -18.71 5.18
C LEU A 601 30.30 -18.66 5.38
N VAL A 602 30.90 -17.53 5.00
CA VAL A 602 32.26 -17.14 5.36
C VAL A 602 32.18 -15.78 6.03
N GLY A 603 32.76 -15.63 7.20
CA GLY A 603 32.82 -14.39 7.95
C GLY A 603 34.25 -14.01 8.32
N ASP A 604 34.57 -12.74 8.21
CA ASP A 604 35.80 -12.11 8.71
C ASP A 604 35.40 -11.07 9.76
N ASN A 605 36.08 -11.05 10.90
CA ASN A 605 35.72 -10.22 12.06
C ASN A 605 36.97 -9.61 12.66
N ARG A 606 37.19 -8.32 12.44
CA ARG A 606 38.33 -7.59 12.99
C ARG A 606 37.89 -6.74 14.16
N PHE A 607 38.50 -6.93 15.31
CA PHE A 607 38.30 -6.16 16.53
C PHE A 607 39.56 -5.35 16.80
N VAL A 608 39.43 -4.04 16.89
CA VAL A 608 40.48 -3.13 17.32
C VAL A 608 40.04 -2.48 18.61
N ILE A 609 40.70 -2.80 19.71
CA ILE A 609 40.36 -2.31 21.05
C ILE A 609 41.49 -1.43 21.55
N ASN A 610 41.18 -0.21 21.95
CA ASN A 610 42.14 0.75 22.48
C ASN A 610 41.94 0.90 23.99
N GLN A 611 43.05 0.75 24.74
CA GLN A 611 43.16 1.07 26.17
C GLN A 611 42.11 0.36 27.03
N ILE A 612 42.02 -0.97 26.92
CA ILE A 612 41.03 -1.75 27.67
C ILE A 612 41.35 -1.74 29.16
N GLN A 613 40.35 -1.45 29.99
CA GLN A 613 40.46 -1.56 31.44
C GLN A 613 39.43 -2.53 31.97
N MET A 614 39.94 -3.63 32.52
CA MET A 614 39.12 -4.65 33.18
C MET A 614 38.76 -4.21 34.61
N GLY A 615 37.50 -4.37 34.97
CA GLY A 615 36.98 -4.14 36.31
C GLY A 615 37.36 -5.24 37.30
N ASP A 616 36.62 -5.27 38.41
CA ASP A 616 36.75 -6.31 39.40
C ASP A 616 36.08 -7.60 38.93
N ARG A 617 36.58 -8.72 39.45
CA ARG A 617 36.03 -10.03 39.18
C ARG A 617 34.59 -10.07 39.68
N ASN A 618 33.68 -10.63 38.88
CA ASN A 618 32.34 -10.93 39.34
C ASN A 618 32.39 -12.07 40.38
N PRO A 619 32.07 -11.81 41.67
CA PRO A 619 32.17 -12.83 42.73
C PRO A 619 31.16 -13.97 42.54
N ASN A 620 30.10 -13.76 41.74
CA ASN A 620 29.04 -14.73 41.50
C ASN A 620 29.24 -15.56 40.22
N TYR A 621 30.37 -15.41 39.53
CA TYR A 621 30.66 -16.16 38.30
C TYR A 621 31.01 -17.62 38.60
N LYS A 622 30.26 -18.55 38.00
CA LYS A 622 30.36 -20.02 38.22
C LYS A 622 31.15 -20.78 37.14
N GLY A 623 31.69 -20.08 36.13
CA GLY A 623 32.44 -20.70 35.04
C GLY A 623 33.92 -20.91 35.36
N ILE A 624 34.67 -21.44 34.38
CA ILE A 624 36.11 -21.65 34.49
C ILE A 624 36.81 -20.30 34.63
N PHE A 625 37.74 -20.18 35.57
CA PHE A 625 38.51 -18.97 35.75
C PHE A 625 39.42 -18.73 34.55
N ILE A 626 39.16 -17.64 33.83
CA ILE A 626 40.00 -17.15 32.74
C ILE A 626 40.74 -15.91 33.27
N PRO A 627 42.09 -15.87 33.25
CA PRO A 627 42.87 -14.74 33.76
C PRO A 627 42.81 -13.56 32.77
N MET A 628 41.63 -12.94 32.63
CA MET A 628 41.36 -11.93 31.60
C MET A 628 42.32 -10.75 31.64
N LYS A 629 42.69 -10.26 32.84
CA LYS A 629 43.67 -9.17 32.99
C LYS A 629 45.04 -9.52 32.41
N LEU A 630 45.46 -10.78 32.53
CA LEU A 630 46.71 -11.27 31.92
C LEU A 630 46.56 -11.38 30.40
N ILE A 631 45.45 -11.97 29.94
CA ILE A 631 45.18 -12.13 28.49
C ILE A 631 45.15 -10.78 27.79
N THR A 632 44.45 -9.78 28.35
CA THR A 632 44.41 -8.44 27.76
C THR A 632 45.79 -7.80 27.73
N SER A 633 46.57 -7.92 28.82
CA SER A 633 47.94 -7.37 28.86
C SER A 633 48.91 -8.03 27.88
N LEU A 634 48.65 -9.28 27.47
CA LEU A 634 49.45 -10.00 26.47
C LEU A 634 49.04 -9.66 25.04
N LEU A 635 47.80 -9.25 24.84
CA LEU A 635 47.26 -8.90 23.51
C LEU A 635 47.46 -7.42 23.18
N GLU A 636 47.61 -6.57 24.18
CA GLU A 636 47.90 -5.14 24.00
C GLU A 636 49.31 -4.94 23.44
N ASP A 637 49.42 -4.11 22.40
CA ASP A 637 50.69 -3.65 21.88
C ASP A 637 51.26 -2.47 22.70
N LYS A 638 52.36 -1.89 22.20
CA LYS A 638 53.06 -0.76 22.84
C LYS A 638 52.21 0.51 23.01
N ASP A 639 51.15 0.66 22.23
CA ASP A 639 50.25 1.81 22.24
C ASP A 639 48.95 1.49 23.00
N GLY A 640 48.85 0.30 23.61
CA GLY A 640 47.67 -0.18 24.32
C GLY A 640 46.55 -0.63 23.37
N VAL A 641 46.90 -1.08 22.17
CA VAL A 641 45.93 -1.52 21.15
C VAL A 641 45.95 -3.03 21.02
N ILE A 642 44.76 -3.64 21.01
CA ILE A 642 44.54 -5.05 20.69
C ILE A 642 43.90 -5.11 19.29
N ASP A 643 44.56 -5.74 18.32
CA ASP A 643 44.02 -5.95 16.96
C ASP A 643 43.88 -7.45 16.68
N LEU A 644 42.64 -7.93 16.64
CA LEU A 644 42.29 -9.34 16.47
C LEU A 644 41.48 -9.53 15.21
N ASN A 645 41.90 -10.42 14.32
CA ASN A 645 41.07 -10.87 13.20
C ASN A 645 40.66 -12.33 13.38
N LEU A 646 39.34 -12.58 13.43
CA LEU A 646 38.72 -13.88 13.60
C LEU A 646 37.92 -14.27 12.35
N LYS A 647 38.36 -15.35 11.70
CA LYS A 647 37.65 -15.95 10.57
C LYS A 647 36.68 -17.02 11.03
N VAL A 648 35.48 -17.01 10.49
CA VAL A 648 34.43 -17.99 10.77
C VAL A 648 33.91 -18.58 9.47
N GLN A 649 33.62 -19.88 9.48
CA GLN A 649 33.00 -20.57 8.35
C GLN A 649 31.85 -21.44 8.86
N GLY A 650 30.80 -21.59 8.06
CA GLY A 650 29.64 -22.39 8.44
C GLY A 650 28.65 -22.59 7.30
N ASN A 651 27.52 -23.22 7.63
CA ASN A 651 26.38 -23.38 6.73
C ASN A 651 25.12 -22.88 7.42
N VAL A 652 24.42 -21.93 6.80
CA VAL A 652 23.19 -21.33 7.36
C VAL A 652 22.02 -22.31 7.44
N ASP A 653 22.05 -23.38 6.64
CA ASP A 653 21.05 -24.45 6.63
C ASP A 653 21.31 -25.50 7.73
N SER A 654 22.47 -25.45 8.40
CA SER A 654 22.84 -26.37 9.49
C SER A 654 23.62 -25.63 10.60
N PRO A 655 22.94 -24.76 11.37
CA PRO A 655 23.59 -23.90 12.37
C PRO A 655 24.09 -24.61 13.64
N GLU A 656 23.94 -25.94 13.74
CA GLU A 656 24.35 -26.72 14.92
C GLU A 656 25.88 -26.79 15.08
N PHE A 657 26.41 -25.89 15.91
CA PHE A 657 27.58 -26.03 16.79
C PHE A 657 28.86 -26.70 16.23
N GLN A 658 29.61 -25.97 15.40
CA GLN A 658 31.09 -26.13 15.29
C GLN A 658 31.86 -24.82 15.55
N ILE A 659 31.17 -23.73 15.90
CA ILE A 659 31.78 -22.39 16.09
C ILE A 659 32.67 -22.34 17.34
N SER A 660 32.33 -23.09 18.39
CA SER A 660 33.10 -23.08 19.66
C SER A 660 34.51 -23.66 19.51
N LYS A 661 34.70 -24.69 18.68
CA LYS A 661 36.01 -25.36 18.50
C LYS A 661 36.93 -24.56 17.58
N LEU A 662 36.39 -23.95 16.53
CA LEU A 662 37.14 -23.12 15.57
C LEU A 662 37.68 -21.82 16.21
N LEU A 663 36.92 -21.21 17.14
CA LEU A 663 37.36 -20.01 17.86
C LEU A 663 38.48 -20.30 18.87
N TRP A 664 38.46 -21.46 19.54
CA TRP A 664 39.48 -21.84 20.53
C TRP A 664 40.86 -22.09 19.89
N ASP A 665 40.92 -22.72 18.72
CA ASP A 665 42.18 -22.98 18.02
C ASP A 665 42.79 -21.71 17.39
N ALA A 666 41.94 -20.80 16.88
CA ALA A 666 42.38 -19.49 16.39
C ALA A 666 42.93 -18.59 17.51
N PHE A 667 42.32 -18.65 18.71
CA PHE A 667 42.72 -17.87 19.88
C PHE A 667 44.15 -18.19 20.35
N PHE A 668 44.51 -19.47 20.52
CA PHE A 668 45.87 -19.85 20.95
C PHE A 668 46.94 -19.61 19.88
N THR A 669 46.57 -19.64 18.59
CA THR A 669 47.48 -19.35 17.47
C THR A 669 47.86 -17.86 17.39
N ILE A 670 46.99 -16.96 17.87
CA ILE A 670 47.29 -15.52 17.95
C ILE A 670 48.18 -15.23 19.17
N ILE A 671 47.90 -15.85 20.33
CA ILE A 671 48.70 -15.66 21.55
C ILE A 671 50.12 -16.22 21.41
N SER A 672 50.34 -17.29 20.64
CA SER A 672 51.67 -17.86 20.44
C SER A 672 52.66 -16.96 19.68
N ASN A 673 52.17 -15.92 19.00
CA ASN A 673 52.99 -15.01 18.18
C ASN A 673 53.33 -13.67 18.86
N VAL A 674 52.82 -13.39 20.07
CA VAL A 674 53.06 -12.12 20.78
C VAL A 674 53.93 -12.38 22.01
N VAL A 675 55.25 -12.37 21.81
CA VAL A 675 56.23 -12.25 22.90
C VAL A 675 57.33 -11.31 22.43
N LYS A 676 57.29 -10.07 22.94
CA LYS A 676 58.37 -9.09 23.18
C LYS A 676 57.81 -7.68 23.03
N SER A 677 57.64 -6.93 24.13
CA SER A 677 58.29 -5.61 24.33
C SER A 677 57.73 -4.88 25.57
N PRO A 678 58.50 -3.97 26.22
CA PRO A 678 58.18 -3.42 27.54
C PRO A 678 57.95 -1.87 27.57
N PHE A 679 57.05 -1.40 28.46
CA PHE A 679 56.89 -0.04 29.06
C PHE A 679 56.29 1.17 28.27
N ILE A 680 55.77 2.14 29.06
CA ILE A 680 54.61 3.05 28.85
C ILE A 680 54.97 4.57 28.88
N GLY A 681 54.18 5.43 28.18
CA GLY A 681 53.63 6.74 28.68
C GLY A 681 54.08 8.05 27.96
N VAL A 682 53.36 9.21 27.91
CA VAL A 682 52.17 9.79 28.60
C VAL A 682 51.60 11.02 27.81
N GLY A 683 50.26 11.15 27.66
CA GLY A 683 49.57 12.29 26.99
C GLY A 683 48.60 13.13 27.86
N ARG A 684 48.73 13.12 29.18
CA ARG A 684 47.70 13.56 30.17
C ARG A 684 47.63 15.06 30.52
N LEU A 685 48.30 15.96 29.80
CA LEU A 685 48.47 17.35 30.28
C LEU A 685 47.40 18.37 29.87
N LEU A 686 46.35 17.98 29.12
CA LEU A 686 45.35 18.95 28.59
C LEU A 686 43.87 18.57 28.82
N GLY A 687 43.55 17.48 29.52
CA GLY A 687 42.17 17.04 29.75
C GLY A 687 41.47 16.46 28.51
N PHE A 688 42.24 16.09 27.49
CA PHE A 688 41.77 15.35 26.32
C PHE A 688 42.37 13.94 26.36
N GLU A 689 41.53 12.91 26.45
CA GLU A 689 41.94 11.53 26.26
C GLU A 689 41.93 11.24 24.75
N ASN A 690 43.07 11.49 24.10
CA ASN A 690 43.40 11.20 22.69
C ASN A 690 42.63 12.01 21.61
N LEU A 691 43.22 13.13 21.17
CA LEU A 691 42.84 13.83 19.93
C LEU A 691 43.58 13.20 18.72
N ASN A 692 43.04 12.12 18.17
CA ASN A 692 43.62 11.44 17.00
C ASN A 692 43.30 12.16 15.66
N GLY A 693 42.94 13.45 15.68
CA GLY A 693 42.55 14.19 14.47
C GLY A 693 41.06 14.04 14.08
N ILE A 694 40.66 14.74 13.01
CA ILE A 694 39.33 14.67 12.38
C ILE A 694 39.44 13.85 11.10
N TYR A 695 38.60 12.84 10.91
CA TYR A 695 38.78 11.89 9.82
C TYR A 695 37.65 11.92 8.80
N PHE A 696 38.02 11.85 7.53
CA PHE A 696 37.08 11.74 6.41
C PHE A 696 37.14 10.36 5.76
N SER A 697 36.02 9.94 5.17
CA SER A 697 36.04 8.73 4.35
C SER A 697 36.77 9.03 3.03
N PRO A 698 37.55 8.09 2.48
CA PRO A 698 38.17 8.27 1.17
C PRO A 698 37.14 8.65 0.10
N GLY A 699 37.51 9.56 -0.80
CA GLY A 699 36.68 10.11 -1.89
C GLY A 699 35.47 10.93 -1.43
N SER A 700 35.32 11.23 -0.14
CA SER A 700 34.15 11.92 0.41
C SER A 700 34.52 13.13 1.26
N ASP A 701 33.75 14.20 1.09
CA ASP A 701 33.74 15.41 1.91
C ASP A 701 32.72 15.35 3.05
N GLN A 702 31.87 14.31 3.10
CA GLN A 702 30.84 14.21 4.12
C GLN A 702 31.43 13.96 5.49
N LEU A 703 31.10 14.86 6.42
CA LEU A 703 31.45 14.69 7.82
C LEU A 703 30.69 13.50 8.39
N ARG A 704 31.43 12.58 9.01
CA ARG A 704 30.81 11.43 9.69
C ARG A 704 30.14 11.94 10.96
N PRO A 705 28.96 11.43 11.34
CA PRO A 705 28.23 11.93 12.52
C PRO A 705 29.08 11.96 13.81
N SER A 706 30.00 11.00 13.96
CA SER A 706 30.91 10.89 15.09
C SER A 706 32.09 11.88 15.05
N GLU A 707 32.43 12.43 13.89
CA GLU A 707 33.31 13.60 13.79
C GLU A 707 32.57 14.89 14.15
N THR A 708 31.28 15.03 13.80
CA THR A 708 30.45 16.19 14.20
C THR A 708 30.39 16.32 15.72
N LEU A 709 30.18 15.21 16.44
CA LEU A 709 30.22 15.20 17.90
C LEU A 709 31.60 15.57 18.47
N LYS A 710 32.69 15.16 17.79
CA LYS A 710 34.06 15.51 18.18
C LYS A 710 34.30 17.01 17.98
N LEU A 711 33.86 17.57 16.85
CA LEU A 711 33.91 18.99 16.55
C LEU A 711 33.10 19.83 17.54
N GLU A 712 31.91 19.38 17.94
CA GLU A 712 31.09 20.04 18.96
C GLU A 712 31.79 20.08 20.33
N LYS A 713 32.45 18.98 20.74
CA LYS A 713 33.28 18.95 21.96
C LYS A 713 34.46 19.93 21.87
N ILE A 714 35.14 19.98 20.72
CA ILE A 714 36.24 20.92 20.47
C ILE A 714 35.73 22.36 20.53
N ALA A 715 34.59 22.65 19.90
CA ALA A 715 33.95 23.96 19.88
C ALA A 715 33.60 24.43 21.29
N THR A 716 32.93 23.60 22.07
CA THR A 716 32.60 23.87 23.48
C THR A 716 33.85 24.12 24.33
N GLY A 717 34.97 23.46 24.03
CA GLY A 717 36.26 23.71 24.68
C GLY A 717 36.87 25.07 24.30
N LEU A 718 36.79 25.45 23.03
CA LEU A 718 37.27 26.73 22.51
C LEU A 718 36.50 27.93 23.09
N ASP A 719 35.21 27.78 23.36
CA ASP A 719 34.39 28.80 24.03
C ASP A 719 34.95 29.16 25.41
N LYS A 720 35.45 28.16 26.14
CA LYS A 720 36.04 28.34 27.48
C LYS A 720 37.44 28.97 27.45
N LYS A 721 38.05 29.13 26.27
CA LYS A 721 39.44 29.60 26.08
C LYS A 721 39.50 30.67 24.98
N PRO A 722 39.05 31.92 25.24
CA PRO A 722 38.82 32.93 24.20
C PRO A 722 40.08 33.37 23.42
N LYS A 723 41.29 33.14 23.95
CA LYS A 723 42.56 33.42 23.27
C LYS A 723 43.01 32.32 22.30
N LEU A 724 42.44 31.12 22.40
CA LEU A 724 42.87 29.96 21.61
C LEU A 724 42.25 30.01 20.20
N LEU A 725 43.06 29.83 19.16
CA LEU A 725 42.65 29.61 17.78
C LEU A 725 42.73 28.12 17.44
N PHE A 726 41.82 27.63 16.59
CA PHE A 726 41.83 26.26 16.09
C PHE A 726 42.24 26.27 14.62
N ARG A 727 43.38 25.67 14.29
CA ARG A 727 43.83 25.51 12.91
C ARG A 727 43.48 24.14 12.40
N ILE A 728 42.99 24.11 11.17
CA ILE A 728 42.70 22.90 10.43
C ILE A 728 43.41 22.94 9.07
N ASN A 729 43.97 21.82 8.65
CA ASN A 729 44.58 21.66 7.34
C ASN A 729 43.70 20.69 6.54
N GLY A 730 43.09 21.16 5.44
CA GLY A 730 42.43 20.25 4.50
C GLY A 730 43.40 19.14 4.07
N ALA A 731 42.92 17.89 4.01
CA ALA A 731 43.77 16.76 3.69
C ALA A 731 43.14 15.83 2.66
N PHE A 732 43.99 15.21 1.85
CA PHE A 732 43.64 14.16 0.90
C PHE A 732 44.75 13.10 0.85
N ASP A 733 44.43 11.89 0.42
CA ASP A 733 45.39 10.85 0.04
C ASP A 733 45.30 10.64 -1.47
N ALA A 734 46.36 11.01 -2.19
CA ALA A 734 46.37 10.93 -3.66
C ALA A 734 46.09 9.52 -4.21
N SER A 735 46.46 8.46 -3.48
CA SER A 735 46.29 7.08 -3.95
C SER A 735 44.86 6.57 -3.78
N VAL A 736 44.26 6.82 -2.61
CA VAL A 736 42.94 6.27 -2.27
C VAL A 736 41.82 7.23 -2.69
N ASP A 737 41.97 8.54 -2.48
CA ASP A 737 40.93 9.52 -2.85
C ASP A 737 40.73 9.57 -4.38
N THR A 738 41.78 9.41 -5.19
CA THR A 738 41.68 9.37 -6.66
C THR A 738 40.76 8.24 -7.12
N ILE A 739 40.96 7.03 -6.59
CA ILE A 739 40.19 5.84 -6.98
C ILE A 739 38.73 6.00 -6.53
N GLU A 740 38.50 6.47 -5.30
CA GLU A 740 37.16 6.59 -4.74
C GLU A 740 36.34 7.75 -5.33
N LEU A 741 36.99 8.86 -5.72
CA LEU A 741 36.36 9.93 -6.49
C LEU A 741 35.93 9.45 -7.87
N ALA A 742 36.82 8.78 -8.61
CA ALA A 742 36.51 8.19 -9.91
C ALA A 742 35.36 7.18 -9.80
N THR A 743 35.39 6.32 -8.78
CA THR A 743 34.36 5.32 -8.50
C THR A 743 33.02 5.97 -8.19
N SER A 744 33.00 6.98 -7.31
CA SER A 744 31.78 7.68 -6.92
C SER A 744 31.13 8.41 -8.10
N GLU A 745 31.94 9.06 -8.94
CA GLU A 745 31.45 9.75 -10.14
C GLU A 745 30.80 8.79 -11.13
N VAL A 746 31.49 7.70 -11.49
CA VAL A 746 30.93 6.66 -12.37
C VAL A 746 29.66 6.05 -11.78
N ASN A 747 29.66 5.73 -10.48
CA ASN A 747 28.52 5.12 -9.83
C ASN A 747 27.28 6.04 -9.85
N ARG A 748 27.45 7.34 -9.58
CA ARG A 748 26.36 8.32 -9.68
C ARG A 748 25.81 8.39 -11.10
N GLN A 749 26.68 8.38 -12.10
CA GLN A 749 26.29 8.38 -13.49
C GLN A 749 25.51 7.13 -13.90
N ILE A 750 25.93 5.95 -13.41
CA ILE A 750 25.24 4.67 -13.62
C ILE A 750 23.88 4.68 -12.94
N PHE A 751 23.79 5.05 -11.66
CA PHE A 751 22.52 5.10 -10.93
C PHE A 751 21.52 6.07 -11.59
N LYS A 752 21.98 7.27 -11.96
CA LYS A 752 21.17 8.28 -12.65
C LYS A 752 20.59 7.73 -13.96
N ARG A 753 21.40 7.10 -14.80
CA ARG A 753 20.96 6.50 -16.08
C ARG A 753 20.12 5.23 -15.90
N GLY A 754 20.32 4.51 -14.81
CA GLY A 754 19.51 3.36 -14.40
C GLY A 754 18.14 3.74 -13.83
N GLY A 755 17.87 5.03 -13.63
CA GLY A 755 16.63 5.53 -13.06
C GLY A 755 16.52 5.34 -11.55
N PHE A 756 17.66 5.25 -10.86
CA PHE A 756 17.73 5.14 -9.40
C PHE A 756 17.97 6.52 -8.78
N SER A 757 17.19 6.86 -7.76
CA SER A 757 17.34 8.09 -6.99
C SER A 757 18.39 7.88 -5.91
N VAL A 758 19.53 8.58 -6.03
CA VAL A 758 20.55 8.63 -4.96
C VAL A 758 20.86 10.10 -4.70
N LEU A 759 20.68 10.57 -3.47
CA LEU A 759 20.89 11.99 -3.19
C LEU A 759 22.38 12.34 -3.21
N PRO A 760 22.74 13.61 -3.52
CA PRO A 760 24.13 14.06 -3.53
C PRO A 760 24.86 13.76 -2.21
N ASN A 761 24.15 13.91 -1.09
CA ASN A 761 24.72 13.82 0.27
C ASN A 761 24.41 12.51 1.00
N GLU A 762 24.09 11.44 0.28
CA GLU A 762 23.87 10.10 0.85
C GLU A 762 25.04 9.16 0.53
N PRO A 763 25.30 8.16 1.40
CA PRO A 763 26.29 7.13 1.10
C PRO A 763 25.86 6.35 -0.15
N LEU A 764 26.77 6.21 -1.12
CA LEU A 764 26.51 5.47 -2.34
C LEU A 764 26.51 3.95 -2.06
N PRO A 765 25.45 3.21 -2.43
CA PRO A 765 25.49 1.75 -2.42
C PRO A 765 26.41 1.22 -3.52
N LYS A 766 26.92 0.00 -3.33
CA LYS A 766 27.64 -0.72 -4.39
C LYS A 766 26.73 -0.90 -5.62
N ILE A 767 27.32 -0.96 -6.80
CA ILE A 767 26.56 -1.15 -8.05
C ILE A 767 26.01 -2.59 -8.12
N PRO A 768 24.68 -2.81 -8.20
CA PRO A 768 24.12 -4.14 -8.35
C PRO A 768 24.25 -4.59 -9.81
N LEU A 769 25.35 -5.25 -10.16
CA LEU A 769 25.69 -5.62 -11.54
C LEU A 769 24.75 -6.67 -12.16
N SER A 770 23.96 -7.39 -11.35
CA SER A 770 22.85 -8.25 -11.82
C SER A 770 21.62 -7.45 -12.25
N ASP A 771 21.57 -6.14 -11.96
CA ASP A 771 20.43 -5.31 -12.30
C ASP A 771 20.41 -4.94 -13.79
N ASP A 772 19.35 -5.32 -14.50
CA ASP A 772 19.20 -5.12 -15.93
C ASP A 772 19.18 -3.63 -16.32
N ARG A 773 18.68 -2.76 -15.42
CA ARG A 773 18.70 -1.30 -15.61
C ARG A 773 20.11 -0.76 -15.48
N ILE A 774 20.87 -1.24 -14.50
CA ILE A 774 22.29 -0.93 -14.31
C ILE A 774 23.11 -1.41 -15.50
N GLN A 775 22.87 -2.63 -15.96
CA GLN A 775 23.54 -3.21 -17.13
C GLN A 775 23.30 -2.37 -18.40
N ARG A 776 22.05 -1.92 -18.64
CA ARG A 776 21.73 -0.98 -19.72
C ARG A 776 22.40 0.39 -19.51
N ALA A 777 22.43 0.89 -18.28
CA ALA A 777 23.08 2.17 -17.97
C ALA A 777 24.60 2.15 -18.21
N ILE A 778 25.28 1.05 -17.86
CA ILE A 778 26.70 0.85 -18.15
C ILE A 778 26.94 0.84 -19.66
N LYS A 779 26.18 0.05 -20.43
CA LYS A 779 26.32 0.02 -21.90
C LYS A 779 26.09 1.40 -22.53
N ARG A 780 25.07 2.11 -22.07
CA ARG A 780 24.78 3.48 -22.52
C ARG A 780 25.93 4.45 -22.24
N LEU A 781 26.66 4.31 -21.13
CA LEU A 781 27.85 5.12 -20.86
C LEU A 781 28.99 4.85 -21.84
N PHE A 782 29.16 3.59 -22.27
CA PHE A 782 30.13 3.26 -23.33
C PHE A 782 29.70 3.88 -24.66
N GLU A 783 28.42 3.75 -25.03
CA GLU A 783 27.84 4.33 -26.25
C GLU A 783 28.00 5.87 -26.29
N GLU A 784 27.59 6.56 -25.21
CA GLU A 784 27.69 8.03 -25.10
C GLU A 784 29.15 8.50 -25.08
N GLY A 785 30.07 7.71 -24.53
CA GLY A 785 31.50 7.99 -24.51
C GLY A 785 32.23 7.66 -25.83
N GLY A 786 31.55 7.06 -26.81
CA GLY A 786 32.20 6.54 -28.03
C GLY A 786 33.24 5.44 -27.74
N ILE A 787 33.10 4.75 -26.60
CA ILE A 787 34.02 3.71 -26.16
C ILE A 787 33.53 2.37 -26.70
N PRO A 788 34.33 1.65 -27.51
CA PRO A 788 33.94 0.32 -27.96
C PRO A 788 33.79 -0.61 -26.75
N LEU A 789 32.72 -1.41 -26.73
CA LEU A 789 32.54 -2.44 -25.71
C LEU A 789 33.70 -3.45 -25.81
N PRO A 790 34.42 -3.74 -24.71
CA PRO A 790 35.45 -4.78 -24.67
C PRO A 790 34.91 -6.11 -25.19
N ASN A 791 35.67 -6.74 -26.08
CA ASN A 791 35.45 -8.13 -26.49
C ASN A 791 35.97 -9.05 -25.38
N SER A 792 35.16 -9.29 -24.35
CA SER A 792 35.55 -10.22 -23.29
C SER A 792 35.60 -11.64 -23.84
N ALA A 793 36.80 -12.22 -23.94
CA ALA A 793 37.01 -13.59 -24.37
C ALA A 793 36.25 -14.56 -23.44
N GLY A 794 35.28 -15.30 -23.98
CA GLY A 794 34.55 -16.35 -23.27
C GLY A 794 33.12 -16.03 -22.81
N VAL A 795 32.50 -14.93 -23.27
CA VAL A 795 31.06 -14.67 -23.04
C VAL A 795 30.27 -15.02 -24.30
N THR A 796 29.54 -16.13 -24.28
CA THR A 796 28.66 -16.56 -25.39
C THR A 796 27.60 -15.49 -25.68
N PRO A 797 27.29 -15.16 -26.95
CA PRO A 797 26.21 -14.24 -27.29
C PRO A 797 24.87 -14.78 -26.74
N GLY A 798 24.31 -14.09 -25.75
CA GLY A 798 22.97 -14.40 -25.20
C GLY A 798 22.84 -14.24 -23.68
N ILE A 799 23.92 -14.37 -22.90
CA ILE A 799 23.86 -14.18 -21.44
C ILE A 799 25.08 -13.38 -20.98
N ALA A 800 24.92 -12.05 -20.90
CA ALA A 800 25.92 -11.20 -20.29
C ALA A 800 26.01 -11.52 -18.77
N THR A 801 27.16 -12.00 -18.33
CA THR A 801 27.39 -12.41 -16.92
C THR A 801 27.71 -11.20 -16.03
N GLU A 802 27.49 -11.29 -14.72
CA GLU A 802 27.92 -10.22 -13.78
C GLU A 802 29.41 -9.90 -13.90
N LYS A 803 30.24 -10.90 -14.21
CA LYS A 803 31.68 -10.75 -14.45
C LYS A 803 31.97 -9.80 -15.62
N TYR A 804 31.21 -9.89 -16.70
CA TYR A 804 31.32 -8.98 -17.84
C TYR A 804 31.04 -7.53 -17.43
N PHE A 805 29.94 -7.31 -16.71
CA PHE A 805 29.58 -5.96 -16.27
C PHE A 805 30.53 -5.40 -15.20
N ALA A 806 31.17 -6.24 -14.40
CA ALA A 806 32.23 -5.82 -13.49
C ALA A 806 33.46 -5.28 -14.27
N GLU A 807 33.85 -5.94 -15.35
CA GLU A 807 34.93 -5.48 -16.23
C GLU A 807 34.59 -4.15 -16.91
N LEU A 808 33.35 -4.01 -17.41
CA LEU A 808 32.87 -2.75 -17.98
C LEU A 808 32.87 -1.62 -16.96
N HIS A 809 32.39 -1.89 -15.74
CA HIS A 809 32.35 -0.91 -14.66
C HIS A 809 33.76 -0.43 -14.29
N GLN A 810 34.70 -1.35 -14.12
CA GLN A 810 36.10 -1.03 -13.82
C GLN A 810 36.75 -0.21 -14.94
N THR A 811 36.44 -0.53 -16.21
CA THR A 811 36.93 0.20 -17.37
C THR A 811 36.45 1.65 -17.39
N LEU A 812 35.21 1.92 -16.97
CA LEU A 812 34.69 3.28 -16.83
C LEU A 812 35.41 4.04 -15.73
N ILE A 813 35.67 3.40 -14.57
CA ILE A 813 36.41 4.00 -13.45
C ILE A 813 37.82 4.40 -13.87
N GLN A 814 38.54 3.50 -14.53
CA GLN A 814 39.93 3.74 -14.97
C GLN A 814 40.06 4.87 -16.02
N ARG A 815 38.96 5.22 -16.69
CA ARG A 815 38.93 6.30 -17.68
C ARG A 815 38.65 7.67 -17.06
N VAL A 816 38.17 7.74 -15.82
CA VAL A 816 37.96 9.04 -15.16
C VAL A 816 39.30 9.65 -14.83
N LYS A 817 39.58 10.82 -15.41
CA LYS A 817 40.77 11.61 -15.11
C LYS A 817 40.50 12.49 -13.90
N VAL A 818 40.85 12.03 -12.71
CA VAL A 818 40.88 12.85 -11.49
C VAL A 818 42.18 13.64 -11.48
N THR A 819 42.07 14.96 -11.43
CA THR A 819 43.21 15.89 -11.43
C THR A 819 43.63 16.23 -10.01
N GLU A 820 44.84 16.77 -9.84
CA GLU A 820 45.29 17.28 -8.55
C GLU A 820 44.39 18.43 -8.04
N ALA A 821 43.83 19.23 -8.95
CA ALA A 821 42.87 20.28 -8.60
C ALA A 821 41.59 19.70 -7.97
N ASP A 822 41.11 18.54 -8.43
CA ASP A 822 39.94 17.87 -7.84
C ASP A 822 40.23 17.38 -6.41
N LEU A 823 41.43 16.85 -6.16
CA LEU A 823 41.87 16.42 -4.83
C LEU A 823 42.07 17.60 -3.88
N GLN A 824 42.63 18.70 -4.37
CA GLN A 824 42.74 19.94 -3.61
C GLN A 824 41.35 20.53 -3.30
N GLN A 825 40.43 20.49 -4.26
CA GLN A 825 39.04 20.89 -4.04
C GLN A 825 38.36 20.03 -2.98
N LEU A 826 38.52 18.70 -3.02
CA LEU A 826 38.01 17.79 -1.98
C LEU A 826 38.56 18.17 -0.60
N ALA A 827 39.86 18.42 -0.48
CA ALA A 827 40.48 18.84 0.77
C ALA A 827 39.98 20.22 1.26
N HIS A 828 39.76 21.17 0.35
CA HIS A 828 39.14 22.46 0.67
C HIS A 828 37.69 22.29 1.16
N GLN A 829 36.89 21.45 0.50
CA GLN A 829 35.52 21.15 0.90
C GLN A 829 35.48 20.52 2.30
N ARG A 830 36.33 19.52 2.57
CA ARG A 830 36.47 18.90 3.90
C ARG A 830 36.74 19.95 4.98
N ALA A 831 37.70 20.86 4.76
CA ALA A 831 38.02 21.91 5.72
C ALA A 831 36.87 22.93 5.89
N ALA A 832 36.21 23.31 4.80
CA ALA A 832 35.07 24.22 4.85
C ALA A 832 33.89 23.60 5.63
N ILE A 833 33.62 22.30 5.46
CA ILE A 833 32.57 21.59 6.19
C ILE A 833 32.87 21.56 7.69
N VAL A 834 34.13 21.32 8.09
CA VAL A 834 34.53 21.41 9.51
C VAL A 834 34.26 22.81 10.08
N GLN A 835 34.65 23.85 9.36
CA GLN A 835 34.42 25.24 9.79
C GLN A 835 32.92 25.57 9.90
N GLN A 836 32.11 25.13 8.92
CA GLN A 836 30.66 25.32 8.92
C GLN A 836 29.97 24.55 10.04
N ASP A 837 30.36 23.29 10.28
CA ASP A 837 29.78 22.44 11.32
C ASP A 837 30.04 23.03 12.71
N MET A 838 31.28 23.46 13.01
CA MET A 838 31.61 24.14 14.27
C MET A 838 30.87 25.47 14.44
N ALA A 839 30.68 26.24 13.37
CA ALA A 839 29.98 27.53 13.42
C ALA A 839 28.45 27.39 13.59
N LYS A 840 27.88 26.20 13.35
CA LYS A 840 26.43 25.96 13.38
C LYS A 840 25.82 26.24 14.76
N ASN A 841 26.47 25.77 15.82
CA ASN A 841 26.05 25.99 17.21
C ASN A 841 26.88 27.08 17.91
N HIS A 842 28.05 27.42 17.36
CA HIS A 842 29.00 28.37 17.93
C HIS A 842 29.42 29.45 16.92
N PRO A 843 28.54 30.41 16.55
CA PRO A 843 28.77 31.31 15.41
C PRO A 843 30.05 32.14 15.50
N HIS A 844 30.46 32.49 16.71
CA HIS A 844 31.66 33.29 16.99
C HIS A 844 32.98 32.51 16.76
N LEU A 845 32.94 31.18 16.64
CA LEU A 845 34.12 30.38 16.31
C LEU A 845 34.49 30.46 14.82
N LYS A 846 33.61 30.99 13.96
CA LYS A 846 33.87 31.11 12.52
C LYS A 846 35.18 31.85 12.21
N ASP A 847 35.49 32.90 12.96
CA ASP A 847 36.72 33.69 12.81
C ASP A 847 37.93 33.09 13.55
N ARG A 848 37.69 32.13 14.45
CA ARG A 848 38.70 31.47 15.30
C ARG A 848 39.15 30.12 14.76
N VAL A 849 38.38 29.51 13.85
CA VAL A 849 38.78 28.34 13.08
C VAL A 849 39.50 28.81 11.81
N LYS A 850 40.82 28.61 11.74
CA LYS A 850 41.65 29.03 10.61
C LYS A 850 41.99 27.83 9.73
N VAL A 851 41.67 27.91 8.45
CA VAL A 851 42.08 26.91 7.45
C VAL A 851 43.50 27.24 6.97
N ASP A 852 44.38 26.27 7.05
CA ASP A 852 45.78 26.35 6.64
C ASP A 852 46.00 25.60 5.31
N VAL A 853 47.25 25.54 4.85
CA VAL A 853 47.62 24.88 3.58
C VAL A 853 47.18 23.41 3.57
N ILE A 854 46.66 22.96 2.43
CA ILE A 854 46.27 21.57 2.19
C ILE A 854 47.49 20.65 2.25
N LYS A 855 47.29 19.42 2.75
CA LYS A 855 48.33 18.39 2.81
C LYS A 855 47.89 17.11 2.11
N ASN A 856 48.83 16.48 1.39
CA ASN A 856 48.72 15.10 0.97
C ASN A 856 49.19 14.20 2.12
N VAL A 857 48.34 13.29 2.59
CA VAL A 857 48.57 12.41 3.74
C VAL A 857 48.33 10.95 3.35
N LYS A 858 48.78 10.01 4.18
CA LYS A 858 48.40 8.60 4.01
C LYS A 858 47.12 8.29 4.79
N ALA A 859 46.23 7.50 4.19
CA ALA A 859 45.05 6.97 4.85
C ALA A 859 45.42 6.07 6.04
N GLU A 860 44.69 6.22 7.14
CA GLU A 860 44.77 5.38 8.34
C GLU A 860 43.53 4.45 8.43
N SER A 861 43.50 3.56 9.43
CA SER A 861 42.35 2.66 9.66
C SER A 861 41.03 3.41 9.87
N ASP A 862 41.09 4.63 10.41
CA ASP A 862 39.94 5.50 10.65
C ASP A 862 39.60 6.44 9.48
N GLY A 863 40.35 6.39 8.37
CA GLY A 863 40.11 7.20 7.16
C GLY A 863 41.25 8.18 6.85
N ILE A 864 40.94 9.28 6.17
CA ILE A 864 41.91 10.33 5.84
C ILE A 864 42.01 11.31 7.02
N PRO A 865 43.14 11.37 7.75
CA PRO A 865 43.30 12.28 8.88
C PRO A 865 43.46 13.73 8.40
N MET A 866 42.64 14.61 8.96
CA MET A 866 42.79 16.06 8.84
C MET A 866 43.78 16.56 9.88
N GLY A 867 44.73 17.40 9.47
CA GLY A 867 45.65 18.04 10.41
C GLY A 867 44.91 19.04 11.28
N VAL A 868 45.09 18.94 12.60
CA VAL A 868 44.50 19.87 13.58
C VAL A 868 45.55 20.40 14.53
N ALA A 869 45.48 21.68 14.89
CA ALA A 869 46.38 22.31 15.84
C ALA A 869 45.67 23.42 16.62
N PHE A 870 46.08 23.64 17.87
CA PHE A 870 45.65 24.80 18.66
C PHE A 870 46.80 25.80 18.75
N ILE A 871 46.48 27.08 18.59
CA ILE A 871 47.47 28.17 18.72
C ILE A 871 46.95 29.19 19.73
N ASN A 872 47.85 29.69 20.58
CA ASN A 872 47.57 30.77 21.53
C ASN A 872 47.87 32.15 20.94
#